data_AF-A0A8T5SUH9-F1
#
_entry.id   AF-A0A8T5SUH9-F1
#
_cell.length_a   1.000
_cell.length_b   1.000
_cell.length_c   1.000
_cell.angle_alpha   90.00
_cell.angle_beta   90.00
_cell.angle_gamma   90.00
#
_symmetry.space_group_name_H-M   'P 1'
#
loop_
_entity.id
_entity.type
_entity.pdbx_description
1 polymer ?
#
loop_
_entity_poly.entity_id
_entity_poly.type
_entity_poly.pdbx_seq_one_letter_code
_entity_poly.pdbx_strand_id
1 'polypeptide(L)'
;MLTLEETIELILKHRSDYERKDILTMIEEKREELGREVINDESAAMIVARELGVDLHQISSNARQKIEDITEATRSIALTAKIINIGTVRTFSRKDGGGEGKVASIMVSDETGSIRVVLWDDKTNAVSGDEISVDDIIQVRGAYVKKGLGDVFELNLGRMGQIRRLEDYEVEDLDIDFTDSSTGAQNVSDLKDGLFNVSLKVKVQRVFRLSTFTRQKDNSEGKVLSIVGADETGTVRLVFWDDKATEMENADEEEVIHLRGVNTRMNRDGTEVEVHVGRAASIERGLKEKIDAAEMAPSGHSSEPLGMKEMSDLATDMWDVDIEGKVVTLYDEKAFTTKDGRDGRVRNVLLADESGATRVTFWNDDVDTIKEIKEGDIIKILHGYMKEGFRGGVEFQVGRKAEIHINPKGSKLKKLDVSQTTYSSGGDSEPLGMKEMSDLATGMWDVDIEGKVVTLYDEKAFTTKDGRDGRVRNVLLADESGATRVTFWNDDVDTIKEIKEGDIIKILHGYMKEGFRGGVEFQVGRKAEIHINPKGSKLKKLDVSQVSLEPMTKASRVLIGDIVDNTEAKSVEICGIVVNLSQTTTPIYQACPSCSKKLEETDDGYICKSCGKIDKPEPRMLYKITVDDGSGSIRVTLFGKVGEELLQMTAEEADEMIKKSGKGEQPLIENADKVVGRYIAVNGRVKKFRDSFDLSANGFEFADPVREIKRMKEEIQKEVG
;
A
#
# COMPACT_ATOMS: atom_id res chain seq x y z
N MET A 1 -23.75 -8.85 -54.73
CA MET A 1 -24.88 -9.31 -55.57
C MET A 1 -24.41 -10.56 -56.27
N LEU A 2 -25.25 -11.60 -56.31
CA LEU A 2 -24.96 -12.81 -57.08
C LEU A 2 -24.84 -12.45 -58.56
N THR A 3 -23.89 -13.07 -59.24
CA THR A 3 -23.80 -13.02 -60.70
C THR A 3 -24.93 -13.81 -61.34
N LEU A 4 -25.20 -13.55 -62.63
CA LEU A 4 -26.17 -14.31 -63.42
C LEU A 4 -25.87 -15.82 -63.37
N GLU A 5 -24.59 -16.16 -63.48
CA GLU A 5 -24.13 -17.55 -63.52
C GLU A 5 -24.34 -18.28 -62.19
N GLU A 6 -23.93 -17.67 -61.08
CA GLU A 6 -24.17 -18.19 -59.72
C GLU A 6 -25.67 -18.35 -59.43
N THR A 7 -26.49 -17.41 -59.92
CA THR A 7 -27.94 -17.47 -59.74
C THR A 7 -28.56 -18.65 -60.48
N ILE A 8 -28.14 -18.90 -61.73
CA ILE A 8 -28.60 -20.04 -62.53
C ILE A 8 -28.17 -21.36 -61.90
N GLU A 9 -26.92 -21.47 -61.43
CA GLU A 9 -26.43 -22.66 -60.73
C GLU A 9 -27.23 -22.97 -59.46
N LEU A 10 -27.53 -21.95 -58.65
CA LEU A 10 -28.33 -22.11 -57.43
C LEU A 10 -29.77 -22.55 -57.72
N ILE A 11 -30.39 -22.02 -58.78
CA ILE A 11 -31.73 -22.47 -59.23
C ILE A 11 -31.68 -23.94 -59.62
N LEU A 12 -30.72 -24.34 -60.47
CA LEU A 12 -30.60 -25.71 -60.97
C LEU A 12 -30.28 -26.73 -59.86
N LYS A 13 -29.52 -26.30 -58.85
CA LYS A 13 -29.23 -27.13 -57.66
C LYS A 13 -30.49 -27.46 -56.86
N HIS A 14 -31.42 -26.51 -56.73
CA HIS A 14 -32.64 -26.67 -55.92
C HIS A 14 -33.86 -27.13 -56.73
N ARG A 15 -33.82 -26.97 -58.05
CA ARG A 15 -34.87 -27.35 -59.00
C ARG A 15 -34.27 -28.18 -60.12
N SER A 16 -33.93 -29.42 -59.79
CA SER A 16 -33.37 -30.40 -60.73
C SER A 16 -34.37 -30.87 -61.81
N ASP A 17 -35.63 -30.41 -61.72
CA ASP A 17 -36.67 -30.59 -62.72
C ASP A 17 -36.57 -29.64 -63.93
N TYR A 18 -35.64 -28.67 -63.90
CA TYR A 18 -35.32 -27.80 -65.04
C TYR A 18 -33.92 -28.04 -65.56
N GLU A 19 -33.75 -27.95 -66.87
CA GLU A 19 -32.43 -27.87 -67.49
C GLU A 19 -31.97 -26.41 -67.54
N ARG A 20 -30.65 -26.20 -67.63
CA ARG A 20 -30.05 -24.87 -67.75
C ARG A 20 -30.67 -24.03 -68.87
N LYS A 21 -31.03 -24.68 -69.97
CA LYS A 21 -31.68 -24.02 -71.11
C LYS A 21 -33.06 -23.47 -70.75
N ASP A 22 -33.82 -24.18 -69.93
CA ASP A 22 -35.16 -23.76 -69.49
C ASP A 22 -35.06 -22.50 -68.63
N ILE A 23 -34.09 -22.46 -67.70
CA ILE A 23 -33.84 -21.30 -66.84
C ILE A 23 -33.41 -20.08 -67.66
N LEU A 24 -32.52 -20.25 -68.64
CA LEU A 24 -32.12 -19.15 -69.54
C LEU A 24 -33.30 -18.62 -70.37
N THR A 25 -34.19 -19.50 -70.84
CA THR A 25 -35.41 -19.08 -71.54
C THR A 25 -36.35 -18.30 -70.61
N MET A 26 -36.57 -18.78 -69.39
CA MET A 26 -37.39 -18.07 -68.39
C MET A 26 -36.83 -16.69 -68.04
N ILE A 27 -35.51 -16.55 -67.95
CA ILE A 27 -34.82 -15.27 -67.69
C ILE A 27 -35.04 -14.29 -68.84
N GLU A 28 -34.86 -14.74 -70.08
CA GLU A 28 -35.07 -13.90 -71.26
C GLU A 28 -36.56 -13.50 -71.40
N GLU A 29 -37.48 -14.43 -71.19
CA GLU A 29 -38.92 -14.15 -71.19
C GLU A 29 -39.29 -13.13 -70.11
N LYS A 30 -38.76 -13.27 -68.89
CA LYS A 30 -38.98 -12.32 -67.79
C LYS A 30 -38.40 -10.93 -68.10
N ARG A 31 -37.25 -10.89 -68.76
CA ARG A 31 -36.60 -9.65 -69.18
C ARG A 31 -37.37 -8.95 -70.31
N GLU A 32 -37.97 -9.70 -71.23
CA GLU A 32 -38.85 -9.14 -72.25
C GLU A 32 -40.18 -8.66 -71.66
N GLU A 33 -40.78 -9.40 -70.73
CA GLU A 33 -42.03 -9.05 -70.04
C GLU A 33 -41.91 -7.70 -69.30
N LEU A 34 -40.81 -7.49 -68.57
CA LEU A 34 -40.58 -6.29 -67.76
C LEU A 34 -39.88 -5.15 -68.53
N GLY A 35 -39.41 -5.43 -69.74
CA GLY A 35 -38.69 -4.50 -70.62
C GLY A 35 -37.17 -4.55 -70.44
N ARG A 36 -36.45 -4.79 -71.55
CA ARG A 36 -34.98 -4.96 -71.58
C ARG A 36 -34.18 -3.75 -71.05
N GLU A 37 -34.77 -2.55 -71.07
CA GLU A 37 -34.15 -1.32 -70.56
C GLU A 37 -34.40 -1.09 -69.06
N VAL A 38 -35.36 -1.82 -68.46
CA VAL A 38 -35.77 -1.66 -67.06
C VAL A 38 -35.01 -2.61 -66.16
N ILE A 39 -34.70 -3.82 -66.65
CA ILE A 39 -34.08 -4.88 -65.86
C ILE A 39 -32.93 -5.56 -66.61
N ASN A 40 -31.82 -5.82 -65.90
CA ASN A 40 -30.69 -6.59 -66.42
C ASN A 40 -30.89 -8.10 -66.18
N ASP A 41 -30.04 -8.92 -66.81
CA ASP A 41 -30.14 -10.38 -66.76
C ASP A 41 -30.03 -10.91 -65.33
N GLU A 42 -29.17 -10.32 -64.49
CA GLU A 42 -29.02 -10.71 -63.09
C GLU A 42 -30.31 -10.50 -62.30
N SER A 43 -30.97 -9.34 -62.48
CA SER A 43 -32.21 -9.04 -61.76
C SER A 43 -33.39 -9.86 -62.30
N ALA A 44 -33.43 -10.15 -63.60
CA ALA A 44 -34.41 -11.08 -64.18
C ALA A 44 -34.23 -12.50 -63.63
N ALA A 45 -32.99 -12.97 -63.49
CA ALA A 45 -32.66 -14.25 -62.86
C ALA A 45 -33.09 -14.34 -61.39
N MET A 46 -32.96 -13.24 -60.63
CA MET A 46 -33.46 -13.19 -59.25
C MET A 46 -34.99 -13.31 -59.15
N ILE A 47 -35.72 -12.73 -60.12
CA ILE A 47 -37.18 -12.83 -60.17
C ILE A 47 -37.59 -14.26 -60.53
N VAL A 48 -36.95 -14.85 -61.54
CA VAL A 48 -37.20 -16.26 -61.94
C VAL A 48 -36.93 -17.22 -60.79
N ALA A 49 -35.82 -17.05 -60.06
CA ALA A 49 -35.55 -17.86 -58.88
C ALA A 49 -36.70 -17.80 -57.86
N ARG A 50 -37.20 -16.59 -57.58
CA ARG A 50 -38.31 -16.38 -56.64
C ARG A 50 -39.62 -17.00 -57.13
N GLU A 51 -39.93 -16.88 -58.42
CA GLU A 51 -41.12 -17.52 -59.03
C GLU A 51 -41.05 -19.05 -58.97
N LEU A 52 -39.84 -19.61 -59.10
CA LEU A 52 -39.57 -21.04 -58.95
C LEU A 52 -39.49 -21.50 -57.49
N GLY A 53 -39.75 -20.62 -56.53
CA GLY A 53 -39.72 -20.95 -55.10
C GLY A 53 -38.31 -21.09 -54.52
N VAL A 54 -37.28 -20.65 -55.25
CA VAL A 54 -35.88 -20.65 -54.81
C VAL A 54 -35.58 -19.30 -54.17
N ASP A 55 -35.56 -19.25 -52.82
CA ASP A 55 -35.19 -18.06 -52.07
C ASP A 55 -33.66 -17.90 -52.04
N LEU A 56 -33.11 -17.22 -53.06
CA LEU A 56 -31.66 -16.99 -53.19
C LEU A 56 -31.04 -16.30 -51.97
N HIS A 57 -31.82 -15.54 -51.19
CA HIS A 57 -31.33 -14.93 -49.95
C HIS A 57 -31.11 -15.95 -48.84
N GLN A 58 -31.81 -17.09 -48.85
CA GLN A 58 -31.62 -18.19 -47.89
C GLN A 58 -30.45 -19.09 -48.26
N ILE A 59 -30.14 -19.19 -49.55
CA ILE A 59 -29.30 -20.25 -50.10
C ILE A 59 -27.87 -19.77 -50.44
N SER A 60 -27.68 -18.47 -50.72
CA SER A 60 -26.37 -17.96 -51.11
C SER A 60 -25.46 -17.69 -49.91
N SER A 61 -24.27 -18.29 -49.93
CA SER A 61 -23.16 -17.98 -49.01
C SER A 61 -22.74 -16.50 -49.08
N ASN A 62 -22.86 -15.85 -50.24
CA ASN A 62 -22.56 -14.42 -50.44
C ASN A 62 -23.64 -13.47 -49.87
N ALA A 63 -24.78 -13.99 -49.40
CA ALA A 63 -25.83 -13.20 -48.76
C ALA A 63 -25.66 -13.10 -47.23
N ARG A 64 -24.76 -13.90 -46.63
CA ARG A 64 -24.43 -13.81 -45.21
C ARG A 64 -23.38 -12.73 -44.97
N GLN A 65 -23.51 -12.02 -43.86
CA GLN A 65 -22.50 -11.09 -43.40
C GLN A 65 -21.52 -11.82 -42.49
N LYS A 66 -20.24 -11.55 -42.69
CA LYS A 66 -19.17 -12.00 -41.80
C LYS A 66 -19.13 -11.15 -40.55
N ILE A 67 -18.71 -11.74 -39.43
CA ILE A 67 -18.59 -11.05 -38.15
C ILE A 67 -17.59 -9.89 -38.22
N GLU A 68 -16.47 -10.04 -38.95
CA GLU A 68 -15.46 -8.98 -39.12
C GLU A 68 -16.00 -7.70 -39.79
N ASP A 69 -17.03 -7.82 -40.63
CA ASP A 69 -17.63 -6.71 -41.39
C ASP A 69 -18.73 -5.97 -40.59
N ILE A 70 -19.02 -6.41 -39.36
CA ILE A 70 -20.06 -5.82 -38.51
C ILE A 70 -19.52 -4.54 -37.85
N THR A 71 -20.13 -3.41 -38.19
CA THR A 71 -19.80 -2.09 -37.64
C THR A 71 -21.02 -1.45 -36.99
N GLU A 72 -20.83 -0.35 -36.24
CA GLU A 72 -21.94 0.42 -35.63
C GLU A 72 -23.00 0.89 -36.65
N ALA A 73 -22.62 1.08 -37.91
CA ALA A 73 -23.51 1.49 -38.98
C ALA A 73 -24.32 0.33 -39.60
N THR A 74 -23.92 -0.92 -39.36
CA THR A 74 -24.55 -2.09 -39.97
C THR A 74 -25.96 -2.29 -39.40
N ARG A 75 -26.96 -2.34 -40.28
CA ARG A 75 -28.38 -2.53 -39.92
C ARG A 75 -28.91 -3.81 -40.55
N SER A 76 -29.90 -4.44 -39.89
CA SER A 76 -30.62 -5.61 -40.40
C SER A 76 -29.70 -6.77 -40.78
N ILE A 77 -28.94 -7.24 -39.79
CA ILE A 77 -27.88 -8.22 -39.99
C ILE A 77 -28.45 -9.59 -40.32
N ALA A 78 -27.84 -10.25 -41.31
CA ALA A 78 -28.05 -11.65 -41.66
C ALA A 78 -26.73 -12.41 -41.47
N LEU A 79 -26.63 -13.20 -40.40
CA LEU A 79 -25.42 -13.90 -39.98
C LEU A 79 -25.71 -15.40 -39.91
N THR A 80 -24.82 -16.23 -40.47
CA THR A 80 -24.82 -17.68 -40.27
C THR A 80 -23.56 -18.05 -39.49
N ALA A 81 -23.74 -18.61 -38.29
CA ALA A 81 -22.66 -18.82 -37.34
C ALA A 81 -22.94 -20.02 -36.43
N LYS A 82 -21.88 -20.65 -35.94
CA LYS A 82 -21.91 -21.76 -34.98
C LYS A 82 -22.07 -21.24 -33.56
N ILE A 83 -22.94 -21.84 -32.76
CA ILE A 83 -23.09 -21.50 -31.34
C ILE A 83 -21.91 -22.05 -30.55
N ILE A 84 -21.19 -21.16 -29.87
CA ILE A 84 -20.06 -21.51 -29.00
C ILE A 84 -20.51 -21.61 -27.54
N ASN A 85 -21.50 -20.79 -27.15
CA ASN A 85 -21.94 -20.70 -25.76
C ASN A 85 -23.37 -20.16 -25.66
N ILE A 86 -24.15 -20.69 -24.72
CA ILE A 86 -25.51 -20.29 -24.41
C ILE A 86 -25.59 -19.78 -22.97
N GLY A 87 -25.95 -18.51 -22.79
CA GLY A 87 -26.17 -17.91 -21.49
C GLY A 87 -27.59 -18.14 -20.95
N THR A 88 -27.75 -17.98 -19.64
CA THR A 88 -29.05 -18.18 -18.96
C THR A 88 -30.09 -17.11 -19.28
N VAL A 89 -31.36 -17.51 -19.34
CA VAL A 89 -32.51 -16.59 -19.46
C VAL A 89 -32.71 -15.83 -18.14
N ARG A 90 -32.87 -14.51 -18.22
CA ARG A 90 -33.14 -13.64 -17.07
C ARG A 90 -34.42 -12.87 -17.26
N THR A 91 -35.12 -12.61 -16.17
CA THR A 91 -36.26 -11.71 -16.12
C THR A 91 -35.87 -10.34 -15.55
N PHE A 92 -36.53 -9.28 -15.98
CA PHE A 92 -36.36 -7.93 -15.44
C PHE A 92 -37.67 -7.15 -15.50
N SER A 93 -37.89 -6.23 -14.56
CA SER A 93 -39.05 -5.32 -14.61
C SER A 93 -38.80 -4.20 -15.61
N ARG A 94 -39.73 -3.97 -16.53
CA ARG A 94 -39.61 -2.88 -17.51
C ARG A 94 -39.88 -1.53 -16.85
N LYS A 95 -39.06 -0.53 -17.19
CA LYS A 95 -39.17 0.83 -16.64
C LYS A 95 -40.43 1.59 -17.09
N ASP A 96 -41.07 1.14 -18.17
CA ASP A 96 -42.27 1.73 -18.75
C ASP A 96 -43.58 1.17 -18.14
N GLY A 97 -43.48 0.29 -17.14
CA GLY A 97 -44.64 -0.36 -16.52
C GLY A 97 -45.23 -1.51 -17.34
N GLY A 98 -44.59 -1.92 -18.44
CA GLY A 98 -45.05 -2.97 -19.36
C GLY A 98 -44.89 -4.42 -18.87
N GLY A 99 -44.78 -4.66 -17.57
CA GLY A 99 -44.59 -6.00 -16.98
C GLY A 99 -43.13 -6.49 -16.94
N GLU A 100 -42.95 -7.81 -16.83
CA GLU A 100 -41.63 -8.46 -16.86
C GLU A 100 -41.15 -8.69 -18.30
N GLY A 101 -39.92 -8.28 -18.61
CA GLY A 101 -39.21 -8.65 -19.84
C GLY A 101 -38.26 -9.83 -19.59
N LYS A 102 -37.90 -10.54 -20.67
CA LYS A 102 -36.88 -11.59 -20.63
C LYS A 102 -35.68 -11.21 -21.48
N VAL A 103 -34.49 -11.63 -21.07
CA VAL A 103 -33.26 -11.46 -21.85
C VAL A 103 -32.36 -12.68 -21.69
N ALA A 104 -31.81 -13.16 -22.79
CA ALA A 104 -30.77 -14.18 -22.84
C ALA A 104 -29.68 -13.71 -23.79
N SER A 105 -28.55 -14.41 -23.81
CA SER A 105 -27.55 -14.16 -24.83
C SER A 105 -26.81 -15.42 -25.20
N ILE A 106 -26.46 -15.53 -26.47
CA ILE A 106 -25.63 -16.58 -27.03
C ILE A 106 -24.35 -15.96 -27.60
N MET A 107 -23.30 -16.76 -27.65
CA MET A 107 -22.04 -16.44 -28.33
C MET A 107 -21.99 -17.27 -29.61
N VAL A 108 -21.76 -16.62 -30.74
CA VAL A 108 -21.68 -17.29 -32.05
C VAL A 108 -20.35 -16.99 -32.73
N SER A 109 -19.82 -17.95 -33.50
CA SER A 109 -18.61 -17.81 -34.33
C SER A 109 -18.88 -18.11 -35.78
N ASP A 110 -18.18 -17.38 -36.64
CA ASP A 110 -17.91 -17.79 -38.01
C ASP A 110 -16.38 -17.87 -38.22
N GLU A 111 -15.95 -18.05 -39.46
CA GLU A 111 -14.53 -18.12 -39.82
C GLU A 111 -13.74 -16.80 -39.58
N THR A 112 -14.44 -15.69 -39.31
CA THR A 112 -13.86 -14.34 -39.20
C THR A 112 -13.82 -13.81 -37.77
N GLY A 113 -14.59 -14.39 -36.86
CA GLY A 113 -14.56 -13.99 -35.46
C GLY A 113 -15.70 -14.57 -34.63
N SER A 114 -15.94 -13.94 -33.48
CA SER A 114 -17.07 -14.27 -32.61
C SER A 114 -17.79 -13.01 -32.16
N ILE A 115 -19.11 -13.08 -32.01
CA ILE A 115 -19.93 -11.95 -31.58
C ILE A 115 -21.04 -12.41 -30.63
N ARG A 116 -21.39 -11.53 -29.69
CA ARG A 116 -22.49 -11.77 -28.76
C ARG A 116 -23.83 -11.44 -29.43
N VAL A 117 -24.79 -12.36 -29.35
CA VAL A 117 -26.18 -12.13 -29.78
C VAL A 117 -27.08 -12.11 -28.55
N VAL A 118 -27.80 -11.00 -28.35
CA VAL A 118 -28.72 -10.77 -27.24
C VAL A 118 -30.15 -11.06 -27.71
N LEU A 119 -30.79 -12.01 -27.06
CA LEU A 119 -32.16 -12.44 -27.37
C LEU A 119 -33.10 -11.77 -26.38
N TRP A 120 -34.11 -11.05 -26.89
CA TRP A 120 -35.11 -10.38 -26.06
C TRP A 120 -36.46 -11.09 -26.09
N ASP A 121 -37.14 -11.11 -24.96
CA ASP A 121 -38.52 -11.55 -24.78
C ASP A 121 -38.78 -12.95 -25.36
N ASP A 122 -39.62 -13.06 -26.39
CA ASP A 122 -40.00 -14.30 -27.06
C ASP A 122 -38.80 -15.01 -27.69
N LYS A 123 -37.75 -14.28 -28.08
CA LYS A 123 -36.52 -14.86 -28.63
C LYS A 123 -35.71 -15.64 -27.59
N THR A 124 -35.97 -15.44 -26.29
CA THR A 124 -35.35 -16.25 -25.23
C THR A 124 -35.90 -17.68 -25.18
N ASN A 125 -37.02 -17.95 -25.84
CA ASN A 125 -37.57 -19.31 -25.94
C ASN A 125 -36.64 -20.25 -26.70
N ALA A 126 -35.89 -19.75 -27.69
CA ALA A 126 -34.90 -20.56 -28.41
C ALA A 126 -33.89 -21.20 -27.44
N VAL A 127 -33.49 -20.47 -26.40
CA VAL A 127 -32.56 -20.92 -25.36
C VAL A 127 -33.25 -21.73 -24.26
N SER A 128 -34.48 -21.39 -23.89
CA SER A 128 -35.18 -22.06 -22.76
C SER A 128 -35.99 -23.29 -23.15
N GLY A 129 -36.26 -23.49 -24.44
CA GLY A 129 -36.97 -24.63 -24.99
C GLY A 129 -36.06 -25.72 -25.57
N ASP A 130 -34.75 -25.63 -25.36
CA ASP A 130 -33.72 -26.50 -25.97
C ASP A 130 -33.80 -26.56 -27.52
N GLU A 131 -34.31 -25.49 -28.16
CA GLU A 131 -34.41 -25.41 -29.63
C GLU A 131 -33.03 -25.22 -30.29
N ILE A 132 -32.08 -24.65 -29.54
CA ILE A 132 -30.68 -24.49 -29.95
C ILE A 132 -29.75 -25.01 -28.85
N SER A 133 -28.67 -25.67 -29.26
CA SER A 133 -27.61 -26.20 -28.40
C SER A 133 -26.25 -25.61 -28.77
N VAL A 134 -25.28 -25.76 -27.87
CA VAL A 134 -23.88 -25.53 -28.23
C VAL A 134 -23.51 -26.45 -29.40
N ASP A 135 -22.66 -25.95 -30.29
CA ASP A 135 -22.28 -26.54 -31.57
C ASP A 135 -23.32 -26.49 -32.71
N ASP A 136 -24.57 -26.12 -32.45
CA ASP A 136 -25.56 -25.91 -33.52
C ASP A 136 -25.15 -24.76 -34.43
N ILE A 137 -25.38 -24.91 -35.74
CA ILE A 137 -25.22 -23.85 -36.72
C ILE A 137 -26.56 -23.14 -36.87
N ILE A 138 -26.55 -21.82 -36.66
CA ILE A 138 -27.76 -21.00 -36.70
C ILE A 138 -27.67 -19.89 -37.73
N GLN A 139 -28.83 -19.51 -38.23
CA GLN A 139 -29.03 -18.30 -39.01
C GLN A 139 -29.76 -17.25 -38.15
N VAL A 140 -29.15 -16.08 -38.01
CA VAL A 140 -29.69 -14.90 -37.34
C VAL A 140 -30.02 -13.84 -38.39
N ARG A 141 -31.27 -13.37 -38.42
CA ARG A 141 -31.73 -12.33 -39.35
C ARG A 141 -32.37 -11.17 -38.62
N GLY A 142 -32.21 -9.96 -39.17
CA GLY A 142 -32.83 -8.75 -38.64
C GLY A 142 -32.24 -8.29 -37.30
N ALA A 143 -31.04 -8.74 -36.94
CA ALA A 143 -30.34 -8.24 -35.76
C ALA A 143 -29.78 -6.83 -36.02
N TYR A 144 -29.57 -6.06 -34.96
CA TYR A 144 -28.97 -4.72 -35.05
C TYR A 144 -27.84 -4.55 -34.04
N VAL A 145 -26.83 -3.77 -34.43
CA VAL A 145 -25.64 -3.55 -33.59
C VAL A 145 -25.95 -2.61 -32.44
N LYS A 146 -25.38 -2.90 -31.27
CA LYS A 146 -25.35 -2.03 -30.11
C LYS A 146 -24.01 -2.16 -29.39
N LYS A 147 -23.58 -1.12 -28.68
CA LYS A 147 -22.45 -1.21 -27.75
C LYS A 147 -22.88 -1.86 -26.44
N GLY A 148 -22.23 -2.96 -26.10
CA GLY A 148 -22.38 -3.71 -24.87
C GLY A 148 -21.48 -3.20 -23.75
N LEU A 149 -21.16 -4.06 -22.78
CA LEU A 149 -20.28 -3.72 -21.67
C LEU A 149 -18.82 -3.55 -22.16
N GLY A 150 -18.22 -2.38 -21.90
CA GLY A 150 -16.85 -2.08 -22.33
C GLY A 150 -16.75 -1.63 -23.79
N ASP A 151 -17.81 -1.04 -24.35
CA ASP A 151 -17.90 -0.51 -25.72
C ASP A 151 -17.71 -1.54 -26.86
N VAL A 152 -17.77 -2.83 -26.53
CA VAL A 152 -17.74 -3.94 -27.51
C VAL A 152 -19.06 -4.01 -28.28
N PHE A 153 -18.99 -4.25 -29.59
CA PHE A 153 -20.19 -4.46 -30.39
C PHE A 153 -20.88 -5.80 -30.08
N GLU A 154 -22.19 -5.75 -29.90
CA GLU A 154 -23.07 -6.91 -29.76
C GLU A 154 -24.28 -6.79 -30.70
N LEU A 155 -24.85 -7.93 -31.09
CA LEU A 155 -26.05 -8.01 -31.90
C LEU A 155 -27.27 -8.13 -31.00
N ASN A 156 -28.23 -7.22 -31.12
CA ASN A 156 -29.53 -7.35 -30.47
C ASN A 156 -30.55 -7.94 -31.43
N LEU A 157 -31.20 -9.02 -30.99
CA LEU A 157 -32.30 -9.66 -31.68
C LEU A 157 -33.61 -9.26 -30.99
N GLY A 158 -34.23 -8.20 -31.51
CA GLY A 158 -35.52 -7.70 -31.06
C GLY A 158 -36.72 -8.42 -31.72
N ARG A 159 -37.91 -7.84 -31.58
CA ARG A 159 -39.18 -8.43 -32.07
C ARG A 159 -39.19 -8.79 -33.55
N MET A 160 -38.52 -8.01 -34.40
CA MET A 160 -38.47 -8.23 -35.85
C MET A 160 -37.32 -9.15 -36.28
N GLY A 161 -36.43 -9.51 -35.36
CA GLY A 161 -35.35 -10.44 -35.64
C GLY A 161 -35.85 -11.88 -35.68
N GLN A 162 -35.10 -12.76 -36.33
CA GLN A 162 -35.34 -14.19 -36.39
C GLN A 162 -34.05 -14.95 -36.09
N ILE A 163 -34.19 -16.09 -35.41
CA ILE A 163 -33.12 -17.05 -35.15
C ILE A 163 -33.65 -18.42 -35.54
N ARG A 164 -32.87 -19.19 -36.30
CA ARG A 164 -33.25 -20.52 -36.77
C ARG A 164 -32.02 -21.43 -36.79
N ARG A 165 -32.16 -22.66 -36.30
CA ARG A 165 -31.17 -23.73 -36.49
C ARG A 165 -31.19 -24.23 -37.94
N LEU A 166 -30.02 -24.40 -38.52
CA LEU A 166 -29.86 -25.02 -39.83
C LEU A 166 -29.74 -26.54 -39.68
N GLU A 167 -30.33 -27.27 -40.62
CA GLU A 167 -30.16 -28.71 -40.75
C GLU A 167 -28.86 -29.03 -41.49
N ASP A 168 -28.31 -30.23 -41.30
CA ASP A 168 -26.99 -30.62 -41.83
C ASP A 168 -26.88 -30.43 -43.36
N TYR A 169 -27.94 -30.77 -44.12
CA TYR A 169 -27.95 -30.59 -45.57
C TYR A 169 -27.92 -29.11 -45.99
N GLU A 170 -28.49 -28.20 -45.20
CA GLU A 170 -28.43 -26.76 -45.46
C GLU A 170 -27.04 -26.20 -45.20
N VAL A 171 -26.32 -26.78 -44.23
CA VAL A 171 -24.94 -26.41 -43.91
C VAL A 171 -24.00 -26.87 -45.03
N GLU A 172 -24.15 -28.11 -45.49
CA GLU A 172 -23.41 -28.64 -46.65
C GLU A 172 -23.64 -27.78 -47.90
N ASP A 173 -24.86 -27.29 -48.10
CA ASP A 173 -25.20 -26.45 -49.24
C ASP A 173 -24.58 -25.06 -49.22
N LEU A 174 -24.22 -24.56 -48.03
CA LEU A 174 -23.60 -23.24 -47.85
C LEU A 174 -22.09 -23.24 -48.09
N ASP A 175 -21.45 -24.42 -48.21
CA ASP A 175 -19.99 -24.59 -48.37
C ASP A 175 -19.17 -23.84 -47.29
N ILE A 176 -19.69 -23.83 -46.06
CA ILE A 176 -19.03 -23.19 -44.92
C ILE A 176 -18.39 -24.26 -44.06
N ASP A 177 -17.07 -24.24 -44.01
CA ASP A 177 -16.33 -25.12 -43.13
C ASP A 177 -16.31 -24.57 -41.69
N PHE A 178 -17.22 -25.07 -40.86
CA PHE A 178 -17.22 -24.79 -39.42
C PHE A 178 -16.34 -25.78 -38.63
N THR A 179 -15.69 -26.76 -39.28
CA THR A 179 -14.90 -27.80 -38.59
C THR A 179 -13.69 -27.24 -37.86
N ASP A 180 -13.20 -26.06 -38.24
CA ASP A 180 -11.99 -25.42 -37.66
C ASP A 180 -12.29 -24.22 -36.74
N SER A 181 -13.56 -23.86 -36.54
CA SER A 181 -13.94 -22.74 -35.67
C SER A 181 -13.99 -23.09 -34.18
N SER A 182 -13.63 -24.33 -33.80
CA SER A 182 -13.24 -24.64 -32.42
C SER A 182 -11.91 -23.94 -32.11
N THR A 183 -11.89 -22.83 -31.38
CA THR A 183 -11.79 -22.85 -29.91
C THR A 183 -10.76 -23.85 -29.36
N GLY A 184 -9.64 -24.06 -30.04
CA GLY A 184 -8.44 -24.62 -29.40
C GLY A 184 -8.18 -23.83 -28.12
N ALA A 185 -7.94 -24.54 -27.02
CA ALA A 185 -7.53 -23.86 -25.80
C ALA A 185 -6.26 -23.06 -26.12
N GLN A 186 -6.32 -21.75 -25.95
CA GLN A 186 -5.15 -20.91 -26.11
C GLN A 186 -4.18 -21.22 -24.99
N ASN A 187 -2.90 -21.08 -25.30
CA ASN A 187 -1.86 -21.12 -24.30
C ASN A 187 -1.88 -19.84 -23.47
N VAL A 188 -1.50 -19.95 -22.20
CA VAL A 188 -1.37 -18.82 -21.28
C VAL A 188 -0.45 -17.73 -21.84
N SER A 189 0.66 -18.10 -22.48
CA SER A 189 1.61 -17.14 -23.05
C SER A 189 1.03 -16.27 -24.18
N ASP A 190 -0.04 -16.72 -24.82
CA ASP A 190 -0.65 -16.03 -25.97
C ASP A 190 -1.72 -15.00 -25.55
N LEU A 191 -2.06 -14.96 -24.25
CA LEU A 191 -3.06 -14.06 -23.71
C LEU A 191 -2.57 -12.60 -23.75
N LYS A 192 -3.47 -11.72 -24.21
CA LYS A 192 -3.25 -10.26 -24.30
C LYS A 192 -4.42 -9.53 -23.67
N ASP A 193 -4.27 -8.24 -23.38
CA ASP A 193 -5.38 -7.41 -22.92
C ASP A 193 -6.51 -7.35 -23.95
N GLY A 194 -7.75 -7.35 -23.49
CA GLY A 194 -8.93 -7.11 -24.32
C GLY A 194 -9.31 -8.25 -25.27
N LEU A 195 -8.83 -9.48 -25.04
CA LEU A 195 -9.35 -10.65 -25.75
C LEU A 195 -10.72 -11.03 -25.19
N PHE A 196 -11.62 -11.39 -26.10
CA PHE A 196 -12.97 -11.84 -25.78
C PHE A 196 -13.15 -13.28 -26.23
N ASN A 197 -14.00 -14.02 -25.51
CA ASN A 197 -14.37 -15.39 -25.87
C ASN A 197 -13.18 -16.36 -25.98
N VAL A 198 -12.23 -16.23 -25.06
CA VAL A 198 -11.08 -17.11 -24.97
C VAL A 198 -11.51 -18.47 -24.45
N SER A 199 -10.92 -19.52 -25.01
CA SER A 199 -10.96 -20.90 -24.52
C SER A 199 -9.60 -21.17 -23.86
N LEU A 200 -9.58 -21.61 -22.61
CA LEU A 200 -8.35 -21.78 -21.83
C LEU A 200 -8.44 -23.06 -20.99
N LYS A 201 -7.45 -23.94 -21.13
CA LYS A 201 -7.29 -25.14 -20.30
C LYS A 201 -6.11 -24.93 -19.38
N VAL A 202 -6.32 -25.08 -18.08
CA VAL A 202 -5.27 -24.87 -17.08
C VAL A 202 -5.42 -25.88 -15.97
N LYS A 203 -4.29 -26.26 -15.40
CA LYS A 203 -4.22 -26.97 -14.14
C LYS A 203 -4.33 -25.95 -13.00
N VAL A 204 -5.27 -26.16 -12.09
CA VAL A 204 -5.42 -25.34 -10.89
C VAL A 204 -4.17 -25.49 -10.04
N GLN A 205 -3.45 -24.39 -9.86
CA GLN A 205 -2.28 -24.34 -8.97
C GLN A 205 -2.69 -23.90 -7.57
N ARG A 206 -3.70 -23.03 -7.45
CA ARG A 206 -4.10 -22.44 -6.17
C ARG A 206 -5.48 -21.81 -6.22
N VAL A 207 -6.24 -21.98 -5.15
CA VAL A 207 -7.60 -21.41 -4.99
C VAL A 207 -7.60 -20.45 -3.80
N PHE A 208 -7.99 -19.19 -4.02
CA PHE A 208 -8.09 -18.19 -2.95
C PHE A 208 -9.47 -18.20 -2.29
N ARG A 209 -9.61 -17.67 -1.06
CA ARG A 209 -10.93 -17.52 -0.40
C ARG A 209 -11.95 -16.73 -1.21
N LEU A 210 -13.20 -17.20 -1.20
CA LEU A 210 -14.34 -16.46 -1.75
C LEU A 210 -14.54 -15.16 -0.96
N SER A 211 -14.65 -14.05 -1.68
CA SER A 211 -14.84 -12.72 -1.11
C SER A 211 -16.16 -12.12 -1.59
N THR A 212 -16.81 -11.30 -0.74
CA THR A 212 -18.02 -10.55 -1.08
C THR A 212 -17.75 -9.05 -1.13
N PHE A 213 -18.56 -8.31 -1.89
CA PHE A 213 -18.48 -6.86 -1.99
C PHE A 213 -19.84 -6.24 -2.31
N THR A 214 -20.03 -4.97 -1.96
CA THR A 214 -21.25 -4.22 -2.30
C THR A 214 -21.09 -3.49 -3.63
N ARG A 215 -21.99 -3.72 -4.59
CA ARG A 215 -21.99 -3.02 -5.88
C ARG A 215 -22.44 -1.57 -5.70
N GLN A 216 -21.65 -0.62 -6.21
CA GLN A 216 -21.94 0.81 -6.09
C GLN A 216 -23.23 1.26 -6.80
N LYS A 217 -23.69 0.51 -7.81
CA LYS A 217 -24.82 0.92 -8.65
C LYS A 217 -26.18 0.63 -8.01
N ASP A 218 -26.30 -0.48 -7.30
CA ASP A 218 -27.58 -1.01 -6.80
C ASP A 218 -27.51 -1.53 -5.36
N ASN A 219 -26.37 -1.36 -4.68
CA ASN A 219 -26.09 -1.88 -3.34
C ASN A 219 -26.29 -3.39 -3.17
N SER A 220 -26.38 -4.14 -4.28
CA SER A 220 -26.45 -5.60 -4.21
C SER A 220 -25.11 -6.21 -3.83
N GLU A 221 -25.14 -7.37 -3.19
CA GLU A 221 -23.96 -8.15 -2.87
C GLU A 221 -23.43 -8.86 -4.12
N GLY A 222 -22.14 -8.70 -4.42
CA GLY A 222 -21.40 -9.43 -5.43
C GLY A 222 -20.39 -10.38 -4.78
N LYS A 223 -20.06 -11.46 -5.50
CA LYS A 223 -19.02 -12.42 -5.07
C LYS A 223 -17.86 -12.40 -6.04
N VAL A 224 -16.65 -12.62 -5.54
CA VAL A 224 -15.45 -12.81 -6.35
C VAL A 224 -14.57 -13.89 -5.73
N LEU A 225 -14.09 -14.79 -6.57
CA LEU A 225 -13.11 -15.82 -6.24
C LEU A 225 -11.96 -15.69 -7.22
N SER A 226 -10.73 -15.85 -6.73
CA SER A 226 -9.56 -15.87 -7.60
C SER A 226 -8.87 -17.22 -7.52
N ILE A 227 -8.29 -17.65 -8.64
CA ILE A 227 -7.53 -18.90 -8.76
C ILE A 227 -6.28 -18.61 -9.59
N VAL A 228 -5.17 -19.29 -9.31
CA VAL A 228 -4.01 -19.35 -10.21
C VAL A 228 -4.13 -20.63 -11.03
N GLY A 229 -4.16 -20.49 -12.35
CA GLY A 229 -4.09 -21.60 -13.29
C GLY A 229 -2.76 -21.59 -14.04
N ALA A 230 -2.26 -22.76 -14.41
CA ALA A 230 -1.06 -22.90 -15.23
C ALA A 230 -1.24 -23.93 -16.34
N ASP A 231 -0.59 -23.69 -17.47
CA ASP A 231 -0.33 -24.66 -18.53
C ASP A 231 1.18 -24.76 -18.77
N GLU A 232 1.61 -25.47 -19.82
CA GLU A 232 3.04 -25.65 -20.13
C GLU A 232 3.76 -24.35 -20.54
N THR A 233 3.01 -23.30 -20.86
CA THR A 233 3.52 -22.02 -21.38
C THR A 233 3.60 -20.91 -20.34
N GLY A 234 2.87 -21.02 -19.23
CA GLY A 234 2.94 -20.05 -18.14
C GLY A 234 1.83 -20.18 -17.10
N THR A 235 1.76 -19.16 -16.24
CA THR A 235 0.74 -19.04 -15.19
C THR A 235 -0.12 -17.81 -15.42
N VAL A 236 -1.40 -17.88 -15.04
CA VAL A 236 -2.35 -16.78 -15.21
C VAL A 236 -3.33 -16.71 -14.05
N ARG A 237 -3.72 -15.49 -13.72
CA ARG A 237 -4.75 -15.22 -12.72
C ARG A 237 -6.14 -15.33 -13.33
N LEU A 238 -6.95 -16.21 -12.75
CA LEU A 238 -8.36 -16.39 -13.07
C LEU A 238 -9.21 -15.66 -12.02
N VAL A 239 -10.18 -14.87 -12.47
CA VAL A 239 -11.08 -14.07 -11.62
C VAL A 239 -12.53 -14.46 -11.92
N PHE A 240 -13.12 -15.24 -11.02
CA PHE A 240 -14.48 -15.74 -11.11
C PHE A 240 -15.43 -14.77 -10.42
N TRP A 241 -16.55 -14.47 -11.07
CA TRP A 241 -17.55 -13.52 -10.58
C TRP A 241 -18.85 -14.23 -10.22
N ASP A 242 -19.47 -13.83 -9.11
CA ASP A 242 -20.83 -14.19 -8.71
C ASP A 242 -21.11 -15.70 -8.63
N ASP A 243 -21.93 -16.21 -9.55
CA ASP A 243 -22.30 -17.62 -9.65
C ASP A 243 -21.07 -18.48 -9.96
N LYS A 244 -20.19 -17.99 -10.83
CA LYS A 244 -18.93 -18.67 -11.18
C LYS A 244 -17.95 -18.71 -10.01
N ALA A 245 -17.97 -17.70 -9.15
CA ALA A 245 -17.18 -17.71 -7.92
C ALA A 245 -17.66 -18.80 -6.95
N THR A 246 -18.98 -18.97 -6.84
CA THR A 246 -19.57 -20.00 -5.96
C THR A 246 -19.34 -21.40 -6.53
N GLU A 247 -19.40 -21.56 -7.86
CA GLU A 247 -19.14 -22.83 -8.56
C GLU A 247 -17.71 -23.37 -8.33
N MET A 248 -16.75 -22.46 -8.17
CA MET A 248 -15.33 -22.77 -8.00
C MET A 248 -14.83 -22.66 -6.55
N GLU A 249 -15.69 -22.35 -5.58
CA GLU A 249 -15.30 -22.17 -4.17
C GLU A 249 -14.64 -23.41 -3.57
N ASN A 250 -15.04 -24.61 -4.04
CA ASN A 250 -14.48 -25.90 -3.64
C ASN A 250 -13.70 -26.54 -4.79
N ALA A 251 -12.92 -25.74 -5.52
CA ALA A 251 -11.96 -26.24 -6.50
C ALA A 251 -10.79 -26.93 -5.80
N ASP A 252 -10.36 -28.07 -6.33
CA ASP A 252 -9.22 -28.81 -5.79
C ASP A 252 -7.93 -28.32 -6.47
N GLU A 253 -6.88 -28.12 -5.69
CA GLU A 253 -5.54 -27.94 -6.28
C GLU A 253 -5.17 -29.18 -7.10
N GLU A 254 -4.43 -28.95 -8.18
CA GLU A 254 -4.03 -29.95 -9.17
C GLU A 254 -5.15 -30.40 -10.13
N GLU A 255 -6.41 -30.01 -9.92
CA GLU A 255 -7.49 -30.35 -10.87
C GLU A 255 -7.31 -29.60 -12.20
N VAL A 256 -7.63 -30.25 -13.31
CA VAL A 256 -7.62 -29.61 -14.63
C VAL A 256 -9.00 -29.07 -14.94
N ILE A 257 -9.05 -27.78 -15.28
CA ILE A 257 -10.28 -27.07 -15.66
C ILE A 257 -10.19 -26.56 -17.10
N HIS A 258 -11.33 -26.58 -17.80
CA HIS A 258 -11.49 -25.94 -19.11
C HIS A 258 -12.49 -24.79 -19.00
N LEU A 259 -11.99 -23.58 -19.22
CA LEU A 259 -12.76 -22.37 -19.27
C LEU A 259 -13.08 -22.02 -20.73
N ARG A 260 -14.34 -21.74 -21.04
CA ARG A 260 -14.74 -21.27 -22.38
C ARG A 260 -15.55 -19.99 -22.27
N GLY A 261 -15.37 -19.07 -23.22
CA GLY A 261 -16.08 -17.80 -23.22
C GLY A 261 -15.58 -16.82 -22.17
N VAL A 262 -14.31 -16.94 -21.76
CA VAL A 262 -13.68 -16.01 -20.80
C VAL A 262 -13.10 -14.79 -21.52
N ASN A 263 -12.92 -13.70 -20.79
CA ASN A 263 -12.37 -12.47 -21.35
C ASN A 263 -11.11 -12.08 -20.59
N THR A 264 -10.14 -11.48 -21.28
CA THR A 264 -8.91 -11.02 -20.66
C THR A 264 -8.95 -9.52 -20.42
N ARG A 265 -8.33 -9.07 -19.33
CA ARG A 265 -8.14 -7.66 -19.00
C ARG A 265 -6.83 -7.45 -18.28
N MET A 266 -6.22 -6.29 -18.44
CA MET A 266 -5.13 -5.89 -17.54
C MET A 266 -5.62 -5.77 -16.10
N ASN A 267 -4.77 -6.18 -15.17
CA ASN A 267 -4.93 -5.93 -13.74
C ASN A 267 -4.93 -4.41 -13.45
N ARG A 268 -5.20 -4.05 -12.18
CA ARG A 268 -5.44 -2.65 -11.78
C ARG A 268 -4.24 -1.72 -12.02
N ASP A 269 -3.03 -2.24 -11.96
CA ASP A 269 -1.76 -1.55 -12.16
C ASP A 269 -1.23 -1.65 -13.60
N GLY A 270 -1.89 -2.43 -14.46
CA GLY A 270 -1.58 -2.50 -15.90
C GLY A 270 -0.37 -3.39 -16.24
N THR A 271 0.06 -4.24 -15.31
CA THR A 271 1.29 -5.03 -15.41
C THR A 271 1.07 -6.43 -15.95
N GLU A 272 -0.10 -7.03 -15.71
CA GLU A 272 -0.39 -8.41 -16.08
C GLU A 272 -1.82 -8.60 -16.60
N VAL A 273 -2.00 -9.59 -17.46
CA VAL A 273 -3.30 -9.99 -18.00
C VAL A 273 -4.00 -10.95 -17.02
N GLU A 274 -5.20 -10.59 -16.59
CA GLU A 274 -6.12 -11.44 -15.83
C GLU A 274 -7.21 -12.01 -16.74
N VAL A 275 -7.63 -13.25 -16.46
CA VAL A 275 -8.74 -13.92 -17.14
C VAL A 275 -9.99 -13.79 -16.28
N HIS A 276 -10.96 -13.02 -16.75
CA HIS A 276 -12.23 -12.81 -16.09
C HIS A 276 -13.27 -13.85 -16.53
N VAL A 277 -13.65 -14.70 -15.58
CA VAL A 277 -14.69 -15.73 -15.74
C VAL A 277 -16.02 -15.15 -15.26
N GLY A 278 -16.70 -14.50 -16.21
CA GLY A 278 -18.01 -13.90 -15.99
C GLY A 278 -19.15 -14.87 -16.25
N ARG A 279 -20.39 -14.39 -16.08
CA ARG A 279 -21.63 -15.17 -16.21
C ARG A 279 -21.84 -15.85 -17.57
N ALA A 280 -21.20 -15.36 -18.63
CA ALA A 280 -21.29 -15.97 -19.96
C ALA A 280 -20.29 -17.12 -20.14
N ALA A 281 -19.34 -17.32 -19.24
CA ALA A 281 -18.34 -18.36 -19.36
C ALA A 281 -18.87 -19.72 -18.87
N SER A 282 -18.43 -20.80 -19.50
CA SER A 282 -18.64 -22.17 -19.02
C SER A 282 -17.35 -22.69 -18.37
N ILE A 283 -17.52 -23.53 -17.36
CA ILE A 283 -16.43 -24.17 -16.62
C ILE A 283 -16.66 -25.68 -16.68
N GLU A 284 -15.69 -26.41 -17.18
CA GLU A 284 -15.63 -27.87 -17.08
C GLU A 284 -14.52 -28.24 -16.10
N ARG A 285 -14.83 -29.06 -15.09
CA ARG A 285 -13.93 -29.40 -13.97
C ARG A 285 -13.55 -30.88 -13.99
N GLY A 286 -12.47 -31.23 -13.29
CA GLY A 286 -12.06 -32.62 -13.09
C GLY A 286 -11.72 -33.36 -14.39
N LEU A 287 -11.17 -32.66 -15.38
CA LEU A 287 -10.73 -33.28 -16.63
C LEU A 287 -9.60 -34.29 -16.34
N LYS A 288 -9.67 -35.46 -17.00
CA LYS A 288 -8.68 -36.55 -16.82
C LYS A 288 -7.37 -36.31 -17.58
N GLU A 289 -7.31 -35.26 -18.40
CA GLU A 289 -6.11 -34.88 -19.13
C GLU A 289 -5.00 -34.47 -18.16
N LYS A 290 -3.76 -34.82 -18.49
CA LYS A 290 -2.59 -34.31 -17.77
C LYS A 290 -2.09 -33.07 -18.49
N ILE A 291 -2.05 -31.95 -17.79
CA ILE A 291 -1.38 -30.74 -18.25
C ILE A 291 -0.08 -30.62 -17.43
N ASP A 292 1.04 -30.54 -18.13
CA ASP A 292 2.32 -30.18 -17.52
C ASP A 292 2.25 -28.70 -17.19
N ALA A 293 2.00 -28.37 -15.91
CA ALA A 293 1.99 -26.98 -15.47
C ALA A 293 3.43 -26.46 -15.49
N ALA A 294 3.65 -25.35 -16.18
CA ALA A 294 4.88 -24.59 -16.05
C ALA A 294 5.15 -24.37 -14.57
N GLU A 295 6.38 -24.67 -14.13
CA GLU A 295 6.84 -24.19 -12.83
C GLU A 295 6.59 -22.68 -12.80
N MET A 296 6.14 -22.16 -11.64
CA MET A 296 5.96 -20.73 -11.46
C MET A 296 7.29 -20.05 -11.76
N ALA A 297 7.42 -19.54 -12.98
CA ALA A 297 8.60 -18.84 -13.45
C ALA A 297 8.41 -17.34 -13.20
N PRO A 298 9.48 -16.59 -12.87
CA PRO A 298 9.35 -15.21 -12.43
C PRO A 298 8.94 -14.30 -13.58
N SER A 299 7.65 -13.94 -13.67
CA SER A 299 7.23 -12.78 -14.46
C SER A 299 7.48 -11.54 -13.61
N GLY A 300 8.41 -10.70 -14.07
CA GLY A 300 9.11 -9.67 -13.29
C GLY A 300 8.29 -8.52 -12.68
N HIS A 301 6.96 -8.61 -12.56
CA HIS A 301 6.14 -7.68 -11.78
C HIS A 301 4.93 -8.31 -11.07
N SER A 302 4.74 -9.64 -11.11
CA SER A 302 4.03 -10.31 -10.01
C SER A 302 5.05 -10.65 -8.95
N SER A 303 4.71 -10.37 -7.70
CA SER A 303 5.35 -11.07 -6.60
C SER A 303 5.06 -12.56 -6.76
N GLU A 304 6.06 -13.34 -7.12
CA GLU A 304 5.98 -14.79 -6.95
C GLU A 304 5.52 -15.07 -5.51
N PRO A 305 4.58 -16.01 -5.30
CA PRO A 305 4.35 -16.59 -3.99
C PRO A 305 5.67 -17.05 -3.39
N LEU A 306 6.16 -16.28 -2.42
CA LEU A 306 7.45 -16.51 -1.77
C LEU A 306 7.38 -17.68 -0.78
N GLY A 307 6.17 -18.19 -0.53
CA GLY A 307 5.90 -19.29 0.38
C GLY A 307 6.23 -18.93 1.82
N MET A 308 6.47 -19.95 2.64
CA MET A 308 6.82 -19.79 4.04
C MET A 308 8.20 -19.14 4.19
N LYS A 309 8.26 -17.99 4.85
CA LYS A 309 9.51 -17.28 5.18
C LYS A 309 9.72 -17.21 6.70
N GLU A 310 10.99 -17.19 7.07
CA GLU A 310 11.45 -16.87 8.42
C GLU A 310 11.33 -15.35 8.64
N MET A 311 11.06 -14.93 9.88
CA MET A 311 10.87 -13.51 10.21
C MET A 311 12.08 -12.64 9.89
N SER A 312 13.30 -13.16 10.03
CA SER A 312 14.54 -12.44 9.68
C SER A 312 14.72 -12.20 8.19
N ASP A 313 14.05 -12.99 7.35
CA ASP A 313 14.19 -12.93 5.88
C ASP A 313 13.18 -11.95 5.26
N LEU A 314 12.32 -11.32 6.06
CA LEU A 314 11.29 -10.42 5.57
C LEU A 314 11.88 -9.05 5.24
N ALA A 315 11.66 -8.59 4.00
CA ALA A 315 12.08 -7.27 3.52
C ALA A 315 10.91 -6.52 2.87
N THR A 316 11.02 -5.19 2.76
CA THR A 316 10.04 -4.39 2.02
C THR A 316 9.89 -4.88 0.59
N ASP A 317 8.71 -4.67 -0.01
CA ASP A 317 8.40 -5.03 -1.39
C ASP A 317 8.34 -6.54 -1.69
N MET A 318 8.43 -7.39 -0.66
CA MET A 318 8.03 -8.80 -0.76
C MET A 318 6.50 -8.89 -0.74
N TRP A 319 5.89 -9.56 -1.71
CA TRP A 319 4.47 -9.87 -1.65
C TRP A 319 4.19 -11.35 -1.81
N ASP A 320 2.97 -11.74 -1.45
CA ASP A 320 2.53 -13.14 -1.37
C ASP A 320 3.51 -13.99 -0.54
N VAL A 321 3.77 -13.48 0.67
CA VAL A 321 4.60 -14.12 1.69
C VAL A 321 3.70 -14.84 2.69
N ASP A 322 4.09 -16.05 3.06
CA ASP A 322 3.49 -16.77 4.16
C ASP A 322 4.42 -16.69 5.38
N ILE A 323 3.85 -16.49 6.57
CA ILE A 323 4.57 -16.51 7.85
C ILE A 323 3.87 -17.40 8.87
N GLU A 324 4.63 -17.95 9.81
CA GLU A 324 4.09 -18.60 11.00
C GLU A 324 4.84 -18.06 12.22
N GLY A 325 4.12 -17.53 13.20
CA GLY A 325 4.74 -16.92 14.37
C GLY A 325 3.89 -17.07 15.62
N LYS A 326 4.57 -17.06 16.78
CA LYS A 326 3.96 -17.05 18.09
C LYS A 326 3.71 -15.60 18.52
N VAL A 327 2.53 -15.33 19.07
CA VAL A 327 2.12 -14.01 19.54
C VAL A 327 2.99 -13.61 20.73
N VAL A 328 3.80 -12.58 20.55
CA VAL A 328 4.60 -11.96 21.62
C VAL A 328 3.80 -10.86 22.29
N THR A 329 3.25 -9.94 21.49
CA THR A 329 2.53 -8.76 21.99
C THR A 329 1.24 -8.57 21.20
N LEU A 330 0.16 -8.33 21.92
CA LEU A 330 -1.16 -8.03 21.34
C LEU A 330 -1.51 -6.56 21.59
N TYR A 331 -1.57 -5.75 20.53
CA TYR A 331 -1.91 -4.33 20.65
C TYR A 331 -3.43 -4.12 20.68
N ASP A 332 -3.85 -2.95 21.18
CA ASP A 332 -5.26 -2.55 21.23
C ASP A 332 -5.84 -2.33 19.82
N GLU A 333 -7.14 -2.64 19.68
CA GLU A 333 -7.92 -2.37 18.47
C GLU A 333 -8.17 -0.86 18.33
N LYS A 334 -8.06 -0.34 17.11
CA LYS A 334 -8.30 1.07 16.80
C LYS A 334 -9.33 1.23 15.71
N ALA A 335 -10.27 2.15 15.93
CA ALA A 335 -11.22 2.59 14.93
C ALA A 335 -10.69 3.85 14.22
N PHE A 336 -10.99 4.00 12.93
CA PHE A 336 -10.68 5.18 12.13
C PHE A 336 -11.76 5.41 11.07
N THR A 337 -11.84 6.62 10.53
CA THR A 337 -12.71 6.94 9.39
C THR A 337 -11.85 7.20 8.16
N THR A 338 -12.13 6.47 7.07
CA THR A 338 -11.47 6.62 5.77
C THR A 338 -11.73 7.98 5.14
N LYS A 339 -10.91 8.38 4.16
CA LYS A 339 -11.12 9.64 3.40
C LYS A 339 -12.50 9.71 2.73
N ASP A 340 -13.10 8.55 2.42
CA ASP A 340 -14.43 8.44 1.81
C ASP A 340 -15.57 8.43 2.85
N GLY A 341 -15.27 8.63 4.14
CA GLY A 341 -16.25 8.67 5.21
C GLY A 341 -16.73 7.31 5.74
N ARG A 342 -16.10 6.19 5.32
CA ARG A 342 -16.40 4.85 5.86
C ARG A 342 -15.61 4.57 7.12
N ASP A 343 -16.23 3.92 8.09
CA ASP A 343 -15.55 3.42 9.29
C ASP A 343 -14.67 2.21 8.97
N GLY A 344 -13.51 2.15 9.62
CA GLY A 344 -12.54 1.07 9.51
C GLY A 344 -11.92 0.75 10.86
N ARG A 345 -11.38 -0.46 10.99
CA ARG A 345 -10.72 -0.94 12.22
C ARG A 345 -9.36 -1.54 11.89
N VAL A 346 -8.41 -1.42 12.80
CA VAL A 346 -7.07 -1.99 12.68
C VAL A 346 -6.60 -2.52 14.02
N ARG A 347 -5.89 -3.65 14.01
CA ARG A 347 -5.23 -4.21 15.18
C ARG A 347 -3.86 -4.75 14.79
N ASN A 348 -2.85 -4.41 15.58
CA ASN A 348 -1.48 -4.87 15.35
C ASN A 348 -1.16 -6.04 16.29
N VAL A 349 -0.31 -6.95 15.84
CA VAL A 349 0.21 -8.08 16.62
C VAL A 349 1.69 -8.24 16.34
N LEU A 350 2.52 -8.42 17.37
CA LEU A 350 3.92 -8.80 17.21
C LEU A 350 4.02 -10.33 17.19
N LEU A 351 4.46 -10.90 16.07
CA LEU A 351 4.69 -12.33 15.92
C LEU A 351 6.19 -12.61 15.90
N ALA A 352 6.62 -13.71 16.51
CA ALA A 352 8.00 -14.16 16.48
C ALA A 352 8.13 -15.66 16.17
N ASP A 353 9.21 -16.02 15.48
CA ASP A 353 9.63 -17.41 15.26
C ASP A 353 11.01 -17.65 15.91
N GLU A 354 11.79 -18.63 15.45
CA GLU A 354 13.16 -18.86 15.95
C GLU A 354 14.20 -17.88 15.38
N SER A 355 13.88 -17.23 14.25
CA SER A 355 14.77 -16.36 13.49
C SER A 355 14.67 -14.88 13.89
N GLY A 356 13.47 -14.42 14.29
CA GLY A 356 13.19 -13.01 14.48
C GLY A 356 11.74 -12.72 14.85
N ALA A 357 11.36 -11.44 14.76
CA ALA A 357 10.00 -10.99 15.01
C ALA A 357 9.54 -9.97 13.96
N THR A 358 8.25 -9.99 13.63
CA THR A 358 7.65 -9.02 12.71
C THR A 358 6.32 -8.48 13.23
N ARG A 359 6.06 -7.21 12.94
CA ARG A 359 4.77 -6.58 13.24
C ARG A 359 3.78 -6.93 12.14
N VAL A 360 2.66 -7.51 12.53
CA VAL A 360 1.57 -7.91 11.65
C VAL A 360 0.37 -6.98 11.84
N THR A 361 -0.17 -6.46 10.75
CA THR A 361 -1.33 -5.55 10.73
C THR A 361 -2.59 -6.26 10.23
N PHE A 362 -3.61 -6.35 11.07
CA PHE A 362 -4.93 -6.91 10.75
C PHE A 362 -5.96 -5.80 10.54
N TRP A 363 -6.74 -5.89 9.46
CA TRP A 363 -7.69 -4.85 9.06
C TRP A 363 -9.14 -5.36 9.10
N ASN A 364 -10.06 -4.54 9.62
CA ASN A 364 -11.51 -4.77 9.57
C ASN A 364 -11.91 -6.19 10.03
N ASP A 365 -12.44 -7.03 9.13
CA ASP A 365 -12.91 -8.39 9.42
C ASP A 365 -11.79 -9.31 9.91
N ASP A 366 -10.53 -9.03 9.54
CA ASP A 366 -9.37 -9.77 10.04
C ASP A 366 -9.19 -9.53 11.56
N VAL A 367 -9.61 -8.37 12.09
CA VAL A 367 -9.61 -8.07 13.53
C VAL A 367 -10.60 -8.96 14.27
N ASP A 368 -11.77 -9.24 13.68
CA ASP A 368 -12.75 -10.15 14.27
C ASP A 368 -12.22 -11.60 14.27
N THR A 369 -11.49 -11.98 13.23
CA THR A 369 -10.84 -13.31 13.13
C THR A 369 -9.87 -13.54 14.28
N ILE A 370 -9.12 -12.51 14.69
CA ILE A 370 -8.16 -12.58 15.80
C ILE A 370 -8.71 -12.05 17.13
N LYS A 371 -10.03 -11.97 17.31
CA LYS A 371 -10.61 -11.34 18.51
C LYS A 371 -10.26 -12.05 19.81
N GLU A 372 -10.18 -13.37 19.78
CA GLU A 372 -9.99 -14.22 20.97
C GLU A 372 -8.53 -14.68 21.20
N ILE A 373 -7.57 -14.19 20.40
CA ILE A 373 -6.15 -14.57 20.58
C ILE A 373 -5.58 -13.96 21.85
N LYS A 374 -4.57 -14.62 22.41
CA LYS A 374 -3.75 -14.14 23.53
C LYS A 374 -2.26 -14.31 23.23
N GLU A 375 -1.43 -13.66 24.04
CA GLU A 375 0.01 -13.88 24.03
C GLU A 375 0.33 -15.37 24.23
N GLY A 376 1.24 -15.87 23.40
CA GLY A 376 1.61 -17.28 23.31
C GLY A 376 0.78 -18.13 22.34
N ASP A 377 -0.32 -17.64 21.79
CA ASP A 377 -0.99 -18.34 20.67
C ASP A 377 -0.11 -18.31 19.41
N ILE A 378 -0.33 -19.24 18.48
CA ILE A 378 0.41 -19.31 17.22
C ILE A 378 -0.52 -18.86 16.09
N ILE A 379 -0.03 -18.02 15.20
CA ILE A 379 -0.75 -17.58 14.01
C ILE A 379 0.09 -17.94 12.79
N LYS A 380 -0.50 -18.69 11.87
CA LYS A 380 0.02 -18.87 10.52
C LYS A 380 -0.79 -18.02 9.56
N ILE A 381 -0.12 -17.15 8.83
CA ILE A 381 -0.73 -16.23 7.89
C ILE A 381 -0.18 -16.55 6.52
N LEU A 382 -1.07 -16.88 5.59
CA LEU A 382 -0.71 -17.09 4.20
C LEU A 382 -1.01 -15.82 3.42
N HIS A 383 -0.18 -15.50 2.43
CA HIS A 383 -0.50 -14.58 1.35
C HIS A 383 -0.64 -13.13 1.78
N GLY A 384 0.17 -12.74 2.78
CA GLY A 384 0.35 -11.34 3.11
C GLY A 384 1.42 -10.69 2.23
N TYR A 385 1.74 -9.46 2.57
CA TYR A 385 2.78 -8.72 1.87
C TYR A 385 3.51 -7.81 2.85
N MET A 386 4.78 -7.60 2.60
CA MET A 386 5.61 -6.69 3.35
C MET A 386 5.45 -5.29 2.78
N LYS A 387 5.26 -4.33 3.67
CA LYS A 387 5.21 -2.92 3.32
C LYS A 387 6.02 -2.14 4.33
N GLU A 388 6.56 -1.00 3.91
CA GLU A 388 6.98 0.00 4.88
C GLU A 388 5.76 0.41 5.72
N GLY A 389 5.88 0.20 7.02
CA GLY A 389 4.83 0.51 7.98
C GLY A 389 4.49 1.99 7.96
N PHE A 390 3.23 2.34 8.21
CA PHE A 390 2.85 3.75 8.39
C PHE A 390 3.68 4.42 9.50
N ARG A 391 4.20 3.59 10.43
CA ARG A 391 5.03 4.00 11.54
C ARG A 391 6.55 3.94 11.29
N GLY A 392 7.01 3.50 10.12
CA GLY A 392 8.42 3.19 9.82
C GLY A 392 8.72 1.70 10.08
N GLY A 393 9.82 1.17 9.54
CA GLY A 393 10.14 -0.26 9.62
C GLY A 393 9.32 -1.13 8.65
N VAL A 394 9.63 -2.42 8.60
CA VAL A 394 8.94 -3.39 7.74
C VAL A 394 7.76 -4.00 8.50
N GLU A 395 6.55 -3.86 7.96
CA GLU A 395 5.32 -4.44 8.53
C GLU A 395 4.75 -5.49 7.58
N PHE A 396 4.38 -6.65 8.13
CA PHE A 396 3.59 -7.64 7.43
C PHE A 396 2.12 -7.21 7.41
N GLN A 397 1.56 -7.08 6.22
CA GLN A 397 0.17 -6.69 6.01
C GLN A 397 -0.67 -7.94 5.72
N VAL A 398 -1.69 -8.15 6.55
CA VAL A 398 -2.75 -9.12 6.28
C VAL A 398 -3.64 -8.52 5.20
N GLY A 399 -3.29 -8.81 3.94
CA GLY A 399 -4.00 -8.30 2.77
C GLY A 399 -5.37 -8.94 2.60
N ARG A 400 -6.19 -8.41 1.68
CA ARG A 400 -7.53 -8.97 1.40
C ARG A 400 -7.52 -10.45 0.99
N LYS A 401 -6.41 -10.91 0.42
CA LYS A 401 -6.19 -12.28 -0.06
C LYS A 401 -5.57 -13.18 1.00
N ALA A 402 -5.21 -12.65 2.18
CA ALA A 402 -4.53 -13.40 3.20
C ALA A 402 -5.45 -14.39 3.92
N GLU A 403 -4.88 -15.52 4.32
CA GLU A 403 -5.57 -16.56 5.10
C GLU A 403 -4.94 -16.66 6.48
N ILE A 404 -5.77 -16.65 7.52
CA ILE A 404 -5.31 -16.62 8.91
C ILE A 404 -5.69 -17.94 9.58
N HIS A 405 -4.70 -18.68 10.05
CA HIS A 405 -4.86 -19.93 10.77
C HIS A 405 -4.36 -19.76 12.20
N ILE A 406 -5.28 -19.84 13.17
CA ILE A 406 -4.95 -19.73 14.60
C ILE A 406 -4.69 -21.13 15.16
N ASN A 407 -3.59 -21.27 15.89
CA ASN A 407 -3.13 -22.49 16.54
C ASN A 407 -3.14 -23.72 15.60
N PRO A 408 -2.49 -23.66 14.42
CA PRO A 408 -2.51 -24.74 13.45
C PRO A 408 -1.96 -26.04 14.03
N LYS A 409 -2.63 -27.16 13.69
CA LYS A 409 -2.21 -28.50 14.11
C LYS A 409 -0.86 -28.82 13.47
N GLY A 410 0.14 -29.16 14.28
CA GLY A 410 1.48 -29.53 13.80
C GLY A 410 2.54 -28.44 13.86
N SER A 411 2.20 -27.22 14.31
CA SER A 411 3.17 -26.13 14.45
C SER A 411 4.36 -26.50 15.34
N LYS A 412 5.58 -26.19 14.87
CA LYS A 412 6.84 -26.36 15.62
C LYS A 412 7.01 -25.32 16.73
N LEU A 413 6.34 -24.17 16.62
CA LEU A 413 6.47 -23.03 17.55
C LEU A 413 5.82 -23.25 18.91
N LYS A 414 5.14 -24.39 19.14
CA LYS A 414 4.55 -24.73 20.44
C LYS A 414 5.57 -24.73 21.58
N LYS A 415 6.82 -25.09 21.28
CA LYS A 415 7.92 -25.17 22.25
C LYS A 415 8.73 -23.88 22.38
N LEU A 416 8.49 -22.89 21.51
CA LEU A 416 9.21 -21.62 21.53
C LEU A 416 8.85 -20.84 22.81
N ASP A 417 9.84 -20.51 23.63
CA ASP A 417 9.65 -19.65 24.81
C ASP A 417 9.99 -18.20 24.45
N VAL A 418 8.96 -17.44 24.10
CA VAL A 418 9.05 -16.03 23.72
C VAL A 418 9.47 -15.10 24.87
N SER A 419 9.53 -15.59 26.11
CA SER A 419 9.95 -14.78 27.27
C SER A 419 11.47 -14.64 27.41
N GLN A 420 12.25 -15.44 26.69
CA GLN A 420 13.72 -15.46 26.78
C GLN A 420 14.42 -14.95 25.52
N THR A 421 13.69 -14.59 24.48
CA THR A 421 14.28 -14.29 23.18
C THR A 421 14.22 -12.79 22.89
N THR A 422 15.39 -12.16 22.87
CA THR A 422 15.58 -10.83 22.29
C THR A 422 15.69 -10.99 20.78
N TYR A 423 14.62 -10.69 20.05
CA TYR A 423 14.58 -10.80 18.60
C TYR A 423 15.18 -9.56 17.95
N SER A 424 16.30 -9.73 17.24
CA SER A 424 16.86 -8.72 16.34
C SER A 424 16.29 -8.94 14.95
N SER A 425 15.73 -7.92 14.33
CA SER A 425 15.18 -7.97 12.97
C SER A 425 15.68 -6.76 12.19
N GLY A 426 16.45 -7.03 11.12
CA GLY A 426 17.22 -6.03 10.38
C GLY A 426 16.36 -4.94 9.74
N GLY A 427 16.53 -3.71 10.22
CA GLY A 427 16.00 -2.48 9.65
C GLY A 427 15.99 -1.36 10.69
N ASP A 428 16.52 -0.19 10.36
CA ASP A 428 16.67 0.94 11.29
C ASP A 428 15.31 1.33 11.93
N SER A 429 15.18 1.06 13.24
CA SER A 429 14.07 1.31 14.18
C SER A 429 13.22 0.09 14.59
N GLU A 430 13.83 -0.81 15.37
CA GLU A 430 13.09 -1.81 16.15
C GLU A 430 12.25 -1.15 17.26
N PRO A 431 11.02 -1.62 17.54
CA PRO A 431 10.29 -1.27 18.75
C PRO A 431 11.07 -1.75 19.97
N LEU A 432 11.65 -0.80 20.71
CA LEU A 432 12.45 -1.07 21.91
C LEU A 432 11.58 -1.48 23.11
N GLY A 433 10.26 -1.32 23.00
CA GLY A 433 9.30 -1.63 24.05
C GLY A 433 9.52 -0.77 25.28
N MET A 434 9.06 -1.26 26.43
CA MET A 434 9.17 -0.53 27.70
C MET A 434 10.63 -0.42 28.13
N LYS A 435 11.10 0.82 28.33
CA LYS A 435 12.44 1.13 28.84
C LYS A 435 12.35 1.93 30.14
N GLU A 436 13.34 1.70 30.99
CA GLU A 436 13.60 2.55 32.16
C GLU A 436 14.18 3.89 31.70
N MET A 437 13.92 4.97 32.44
CA MET A 437 14.37 6.32 32.08
C MET A 437 15.90 6.43 31.99
N SER A 438 16.65 5.65 32.78
CA SER A 438 18.12 5.60 32.74
C SER A 438 18.67 4.99 31.46
N ASP A 439 17.89 4.15 30.77
CA ASP A 439 18.33 3.41 29.59
C ASP A 439 18.08 4.18 28.29
N LEU A 440 17.41 5.34 28.36
CA LEU A 440 17.09 6.15 27.19
C LEU A 440 18.36 6.82 26.61
N ALA A 441 18.51 6.77 25.28
CA ALA A 441 19.62 7.43 24.58
C ALA A 441 19.16 8.09 23.27
N THR A 442 19.89 9.10 22.77
CA THR A 442 19.64 9.70 21.46
C THR A 442 19.59 8.63 20.37
N GLY A 443 18.64 8.76 19.44
CA GLY A 443 18.54 7.84 18.32
C GLY A 443 17.80 6.55 18.64
N MET A 444 17.35 6.35 19.88
CA MET A 444 16.34 5.33 20.16
C MET A 444 15.00 5.73 19.54
N TRP A 445 14.45 4.86 18.71
CA TRP A 445 13.16 5.02 18.05
C TRP A 445 12.20 3.94 18.55
N ASP A 446 10.91 4.25 18.53
CA ASP A 446 9.84 3.34 18.95
C ASP A 446 10.05 2.77 20.36
N VAL A 447 10.18 3.69 21.32
CA VAL A 447 10.38 3.40 22.75
C VAL A 447 9.10 3.65 23.52
N ASP A 448 8.77 2.74 24.43
CA ASP A 448 7.70 2.91 25.40
C ASP A 448 8.29 3.33 26.75
N ILE A 449 7.65 4.27 27.43
CA ILE A 449 8.02 4.69 28.79
C ILE A 449 6.77 4.77 29.67
N GLU A 450 6.95 4.58 30.97
CA GLU A 450 5.94 4.85 31.97
C GLU A 450 6.58 5.66 33.10
N GLY A 451 5.99 6.79 33.44
CA GLY A 451 6.57 7.70 34.42
C GLY A 451 5.52 8.50 35.19
N LYS A 452 5.88 8.86 36.42
CA LYS A 452 5.09 9.75 37.28
C LYS A 452 5.43 11.21 36.96
N VAL A 453 4.42 12.05 36.81
CA VAL A 453 4.58 13.48 36.53
C VAL A 453 5.23 14.16 37.74
N VAL A 454 6.45 14.64 37.55
CA VAL A 454 7.20 15.41 38.55
C VAL A 454 6.96 16.90 38.40
N THR A 455 7.01 17.38 37.16
CA THR A 455 6.86 18.81 36.87
C THR A 455 6.08 18.99 35.57
N LEU A 456 5.06 19.83 35.63
CA LEU A 456 4.28 20.23 34.47
C LEU A 456 4.67 21.65 34.05
N TYR A 457 5.32 21.80 32.89
CA TYR A 457 5.71 23.12 32.39
C TYR A 457 4.55 23.83 31.69
N ASP A 458 4.66 25.16 31.56
CA ASP A 458 3.70 25.99 30.84
C ASP A 458 3.64 25.63 29.35
N GLU A 459 2.43 25.71 28.80
CA GLU A 459 2.16 25.63 27.36
C GLU A 459 2.76 26.85 26.65
N LYS A 460 3.39 26.63 25.49
CA LYS A 460 3.96 27.68 24.65
C LYS A 460 3.39 27.60 23.25
N ALA A 461 2.94 28.74 22.74
CA ALA A 461 2.57 28.90 21.34
C ALA A 461 3.77 29.37 20.50
N PHE A 462 3.84 28.94 19.26
CA PHE A 462 4.86 29.36 18.29
C PHE A 462 4.27 29.38 16.86
N THR A 463 4.91 30.13 15.96
CA THR A 463 4.57 30.12 14.54
C THR A 463 5.73 29.51 13.76
N THR A 464 5.43 28.51 12.92
CA THR A 464 6.40 27.84 12.04
C THR A 464 6.92 28.76 10.94
N LYS A 465 8.02 28.39 10.30
CA LYS A 465 8.57 29.13 9.16
C LYS A 465 7.58 29.28 7.99
N ASP A 466 6.66 28.32 7.86
CA ASP A 466 5.61 28.32 6.83
C ASP A 466 4.36 29.12 7.24
N GLY A 467 4.40 29.83 8.38
CA GLY A 467 3.30 30.66 8.87
C GLY A 467 2.17 29.92 9.58
N ARG A 468 2.30 28.62 9.86
CA ARG A 468 1.32 27.85 10.66
C ARG A 468 1.58 28.01 12.15
N ASP A 469 0.52 28.18 12.93
CA ASP A 469 0.59 28.18 14.39
C ASP A 469 0.75 26.76 14.95
N GLY A 470 1.47 26.65 16.05
CA GLY A 470 1.73 25.41 16.76
C GLY A 470 1.85 25.63 18.26
N ARG A 471 1.69 24.56 19.03
CA ARG A 471 1.77 24.58 20.49
C ARG A 471 2.68 23.46 20.98
N VAL A 472 3.35 23.71 22.10
CA VAL A 472 4.22 22.73 22.74
C VAL A 472 4.07 22.82 24.25
N ARG A 473 4.05 21.66 24.91
CA ARG A 473 4.09 21.57 26.37
C ARG A 473 5.05 20.48 26.79
N ASN A 474 5.91 20.81 27.74
CA ASN A 474 6.89 19.87 28.27
C ASN A 474 6.42 19.32 29.62
N VAL A 475 6.77 18.07 29.91
CA VAL A 475 6.50 17.40 31.19
C VAL A 475 7.76 16.66 31.62
N LEU A 476 8.12 16.75 32.90
CA LEU A 476 9.17 15.92 33.48
C LEU A 476 8.52 14.66 34.07
N LEU A 477 8.87 13.49 33.53
CA LEU A 477 8.44 12.19 34.03
C LEU A 477 9.59 11.49 34.74
N ALA A 478 9.28 10.79 35.83
CA ALA A 478 10.25 9.98 36.57
C ALA A 478 9.74 8.56 36.86
N ASP A 479 10.66 7.61 36.86
CA ASP A 479 10.47 6.24 37.36
C ASP A 479 11.46 5.95 38.50
N GLU A 480 11.68 4.69 38.86
CA GLU A 480 12.66 4.31 39.90
C GLU A 480 14.12 4.51 39.45
N SER A 481 14.38 4.57 38.14
CA SER A 481 15.72 4.64 37.54
C SER A 481 16.21 6.07 37.33
N GLY A 482 15.30 7.03 37.09
CA GLY A 482 15.65 8.41 36.81
C GLY A 482 14.48 9.24 36.27
N ALA A 483 14.80 10.34 35.59
CA ALA A 483 13.83 11.25 34.99
C ALA A 483 14.15 11.57 33.54
N THR A 484 13.10 11.78 32.73
CA THR A 484 13.22 12.24 31.34
C THR A 484 12.25 13.38 31.05
N ARG A 485 12.67 14.28 30.15
CA ARG A 485 11.80 15.35 29.65
C ARG A 485 11.01 14.83 28.46
N VAL A 486 9.70 14.93 28.57
CA VAL A 486 8.75 14.55 27.52
C VAL A 486 8.16 15.80 26.88
N THR A 487 8.15 15.84 25.54
CA THR A 487 7.66 16.98 24.76
C THR A 487 6.38 16.59 24.00
N PHE A 488 5.27 17.27 24.30
CA PHE A 488 3.95 17.09 23.69
C PHE A 488 3.67 18.24 22.71
N TRP A 489 3.18 17.92 21.52
CA TRP A 489 2.96 18.89 20.45
C TRP A 489 1.48 18.98 20.06
N ASN A 490 1.01 20.20 19.77
CA ASN A 490 -0.32 20.45 19.18
C ASN A 490 -1.48 19.72 19.89
N ASP A 491 -2.08 18.71 19.25
CA ASP A 491 -3.22 17.95 19.76
C ASP A 491 -2.85 17.10 20.99
N ASP A 492 -1.59 16.70 21.11
CA ASP A 492 -1.10 15.97 22.28
C ASP A 492 -1.18 16.86 23.55
N VAL A 493 -1.07 18.18 23.39
CA VAL A 493 -1.24 19.15 24.49
C VAL A 493 -2.68 19.14 25.01
N ASP A 494 -3.67 18.95 24.13
CA ASP A 494 -5.06 18.80 24.55
C ASP A 494 -5.30 17.47 25.26
N THR A 495 -4.64 16.40 24.81
CA THR A 495 -4.72 15.06 25.43
C THR A 495 -4.25 15.09 26.88
N ILE A 496 -3.21 15.89 27.18
CA ILE A 496 -2.69 16.05 28.54
C ILE A 496 -3.20 17.30 29.26
N LYS A 497 -4.30 17.92 28.82
CA LYS A 497 -4.75 19.21 29.37
C LYS A 497 -5.09 19.16 30.87
N GLU A 498 -5.60 18.03 31.34
CA GLU A 498 -6.10 17.84 32.71
C GLU A 498 -5.11 17.13 33.65
N ILE A 499 -3.89 16.82 33.21
CA ILE A 499 -2.90 16.17 34.08
C ILE A 499 -2.41 17.11 35.17
N LYS A 500 -1.98 16.53 36.30
CA LYS A 500 -1.34 17.22 37.41
C LYS A 500 -0.09 16.47 37.88
N GLU A 501 0.73 17.15 38.67
CA GLU A 501 1.86 16.52 39.36
C GLU A 501 1.37 15.34 40.21
N GLY A 502 2.10 14.22 40.11
CA GLY A 502 1.76 12.95 40.74
C GLY A 502 0.91 12.00 39.89
N ASP A 503 0.29 12.45 38.78
CA ASP A 503 -0.35 11.55 37.82
C ASP A 503 0.70 10.64 37.14
N ILE A 504 0.26 9.51 36.62
CA ILE A 504 1.13 8.56 35.91
C ILE A 504 0.79 8.62 34.43
N ILE A 505 1.81 8.72 33.57
CA ILE A 505 1.64 8.71 32.13
C ILE A 505 2.47 7.56 31.57
N LYS A 506 1.81 6.69 30.82
CA LYS A 506 2.45 5.67 29.97
C LYS A 506 2.37 6.14 28.53
N ILE A 507 3.51 6.21 27.86
CA ILE A 507 3.62 6.67 26.48
C ILE A 507 4.22 5.55 25.67
N LEU A 508 3.50 5.09 24.65
CA LEU A 508 3.99 4.08 23.71
C LEU A 508 4.48 4.74 22.44
N HIS A 509 5.43 4.10 21.75
CA HIS A 509 5.88 4.48 20.41
C HIS A 509 6.42 5.91 20.29
N GLY A 510 7.11 6.40 21.32
CA GLY A 510 7.84 7.66 21.24
C GLY A 510 9.25 7.45 20.69
N TYR A 511 10.02 8.54 20.63
CA TYR A 511 11.41 8.46 20.18
C TYR A 511 12.26 9.50 20.90
N MET A 512 13.55 9.17 21.02
CA MET A 512 14.53 10.01 21.69
C MET A 512 15.19 10.93 20.68
N LYS A 513 15.03 12.23 20.89
CA LYS A 513 15.61 13.27 20.04
C LYS A 513 16.42 14.24 20.86
N GLU A 514 17.49 14.75 20.28
CA GLU A 514 18.19 15.89 20.83
C GLU A 514 17.28 17.14 20.89
N GLY A 515 17.14 17.70 22.08
CA GLY A 515 16.36 18.91 22.34
C GLY A 515 17.01 20.15 21.74
N PHE A 516 16.22 21.16 21.40
CA PHE A 516 16.73 22.41 20.79
C PHE A 516 17.71 23.18 21.70
N ARG A 517 17.63 22.97 23.02
CA ARG A 517 18.54 23.57 24.03
C ARG A 517 19.61 22.59 24.52
N GLY A 518 19.81 21.47 23.83
CA GLY A 518 20.63 20.36 24.29
C GLY A 518 19.88 19.41 25.21
N GLY A 519 20.54 18.30 25.55
CA GLY A 519 19.94 17.14 26.22
C GLY A 519 19.11 16.29 25.26
N VAL A 520 18.69 15.11 25.70
CA VAL A 520 17.75 14.26 24.95
C VAL A 520 16.37 14.43 25.55
N GLU A 521 15.40 14.62 24.68
CA GLU A 521 14.01 14.72 25.02
C GLU A 521 13.28 13.52 24.41
N PHE A 522 12.41 12.91 25.20
CA PHE A 522 11.44 11.97 24.68
C PHE A 522 10.38 12.75 23.92
N GLN A 523 10.31 12.54 22.62
CA GLN A 523 9.32 13.17 21.76
C GLN A 523 8.09 12.28 21.68
N VAL A 524 6.96 12.86 22.07
CA VAL A 524 5.65 12.30 21.76
C VAL A 524 5.44 12.54 20.27
N GLY A 525 5.84 11.56 19.46
CA GLY A 525 5.68 11.64 18.03
C GLY A 525 4.21 11.57 17.63
N ARG A 526 3.90 11.92 16.36
CA ARG A 526 2.55 11.76 15.78
C ARG A 526 1.96 10.34 15.88
N LYS A 527 2.81 9.37 16.22
CA LYS A 527 2.54 7.93 16.25
C LYS A 527 2.44 7.40 17.69
N ALA A 528 2.72 8.25 18.69
CA ALA A 528 2.75 7.86 20.09
C ALA A 528 1.33 7.68 20.66
N GLU A 529 1.20 6.83 21.67
CA GLU A 529 -0.06 6.59 22.39
C GLU A 529 0.11 6.99 23.83
N ILE A 530 -0.79 7.85 24.33
CA ILE A 530 -0.69 8.44 25.66
C ILE A 530 -1.79 7.83 26.53
N HIS A 531 -1.39 7.10 27.57
CA HIS A 531 -2.29 6.51 28.56
C HIS A 531 -2.08 7.23 29.89
N ILE A 532 -3.10 7.97 30.32
CA ILE A 532 -3.11 8.67 31.60
C ILE A 532 -3.66 7.75 32.68
N ASN A 533 -2.95 7.64 33.79
CA ASN A 533 -3.29 6.83 34.97
C ASN A 533 -3.66 5.37 34.63
N PRO A 534 -2.79 4.61 33.93
CA PRO A 534 -3.07 3.23 33.54
C PRO A 534 -3.35 2.34 34.77
N LYS A 535 -4.36 1.47 34.63
CA LYS A 535 -4.72 0.51 35.67
C LYS A 535 -3.58 -0.49 35.87
N GLY A 536 -3.11 -0.66 37.11
CA GLY A 536 -2.04 -1.61 37.46
C GLY A 536 -0.62 -1.05 37.52
N SER A 537 -0.42 0.26 37.30
CA SER A 537 0.91 0.87 37.39
C SER A 537 1.59 0.65 38.75
N LYS A 538 2.86 0.24 38.72
CA LYS A 538 3.72 0.09 39.91
C LYS A 538 4.16 1.46 40.48
N LEU A 539 4.15 2.51 39.67
CA LEU A 539 4.62 3.86 40.04
C LEU A 539 3.69 4.61 41.02
N LYS A 540 2.52 4.05 41.36
CA LYS A 540 1.64 4.63 42.38
C LYS A 540 2.33 4.81 43.74
N LYS A 541 3.31 3.96 44.04
CA LYS A 541 4.08 3.99 45.29
C LYS A 541 5.42 4.72 45.17
N LEU A 542 5.78 5.22 43.99
CA LEU A 542 7.05 5.91 43.77
C LEU A 542 7.13 7.19 44.61
N ASP A 543 8.16 7.28 45.44
CA ASP A 543 8.57 8.49 46.14
C ASP A 543 9.60 9.25 45.29
N VAL A 544 9.13 10.31 44.62
CA VAL A 544 9.91 11.11 43.68
C VAL A 544 11.09 11.83 44.36
N SER A 545 11.03 12.04 45.69
CA SER A 545 12.10 12.71 46.43
C SER A 545 13.42 11.92 46.49
N GLN A 546 13.35 10.61 46.20
CA GLN A 546 14.51 9.70 46.20
C GLN A 546 15.06 9.45 44.79
N VAL A 547 14.44 10.02 43.75
CA VAL A 547 14.83 9.84 42.35
C VAL A 547 15.72 11.00 41.91
N SER A 548 16.78 10.72 41.17
CA SER A 548 17.57 11.77 40.51
C SER A 548 16.71 12.46 39.45
N LEU A 549 16.40 13.75 39.66
CA LEU A 549 15.58 14.56 38.75
C LEU A 549 16.39 15.18 37.60
N GLU A 550 17.69 14.94 37.55
CA GLU A 550 18.51 15.37 36.43
C GLU A 550 18.16 14.53 35.19
N PRO A 551 17.79 15.16 34.05
CA PRO A 551 17.51 14.41 32.81
C PRO A 551 18.76 13.65 32.37
N MET A 552 18.71 12.31 32.40
CA MET A 552 19.90 11.45 32.46
C MET A 552 20.59 11.13 31.12
N THR A 553 20.04 11.52 29.99
CA THR A 553 20.57 11.07 28.70
C THR A 553 21.77 11.92 28.26
N LYS A 554 22.97 11.47 28.63
CA LYS A 554 24.25 12.04 28.18
C LYS A 554 24.39 11.90 26.67
N ALA A 555 24.87 12.95 26.01
CA ALA A 555 25.28 12.83 24.61
C ALA A 555 26.35 11.73 24.49
N SER A 556 26.40 11.00 23.37
CA SER A 556 27.39 9.95 23.18
C SER A 556 28.79 10.52 23.44
N ARG A 557 29.54 9.86 24.34
CA ARG A 557 30.89 10.30 24.67
C ARG A 557 31.82 9.98 23.50
N VAL A 558 32.56 10.99 23.06
CA VAL A 558 33.52 10.87 21.96
C VAL A 558 34.86 11.44 22.39
N LEU A 559 35.93 10.88 21.83
CA LEU A 559 37.25 11.51 21.85
C LEU A 559 37.23 12.73 20.92
N ILE A 560 37.90 13.80 21.32
CA ILE A 560 37.98 15.04 20.53
C ILE A 560 38.59 14.78 19.14
N GLY A 561 39.57 13.86 19.06
CA GLY A 561 40.20 13.46 17.79
C GLY A 561 39.25 12.78 16.80
N ASP A 562 38.13 12.22 17.27
CA ASP A 562 37.15 11.52 16.43
C ASP A 562 36.04 12.45 15.89
N ILE A 563 36.10 13.74 16.25
CA ILE A 563 35.17 14.76 15.76
C ILE A 563 35.53 15.13 14.31
N VAL A 564 34.86 14.46 13.36
CA VAL A 564 35.02 14.65 11.91
C VAL A 564 33.73 15.16 11.26
N ASP A 565 33.72 15.37 9.95
CA ASP A 565 32.57 15.97 9.22
C ASP A 565 31.21 15.29 9.48
N ASN A 566 31.19 13.97 9.70
CA ASN A 566 29.94 13.24 10.03
C ASN A 566 29.39 13.52 11.44
N THR A 567 30.14 14.23 12.28
CA THR A 567 29.74 14.69 13.61
C THR A 567 29.19 16.11 13.60
N GLU A 568 29.27 16.82 12.46
CA GLU A 568 28.72 18.15 12.32
C GLU A 568 27.23 18.17 12.69
N ALA A 569 26.83 19.19 13.47
CA ALA A 569 25.46 19.41 13.92
C ALA A 569 24.89 18.37 14.90
N LYS A 570 25.65 17.34 15.30
CA LYS A 570 25.30 16.39 16.38
C LYS A 570 25.68 16.95 17.76
N SER A 571 24.94 16.60 18.82
CA SER A 571 25.45 16.74 20.18
C SER A 571 26.34 15.57 20.57
N VAL A 572 27.46 15.91 21.21
CA VAL A 572 28.44 14.96 21.75
C VAL A 572 28.79 15.35 23.18
N GLU A 573 29.31 14.41 23.94
CA GLU A 573 29.95 14.68 25.23
C GLU A 573 31.46 14.46 25.10
N ILE A 574 32.26 15.47 25.47
CA ILE A 574 33.72 15.35 25.57
C ILE A 574 34.14 15.36 27.03
N CYS A 575 35.22 14.67 27.39
CA CYS A 575 35.82 14.72 28.72
C CYS A 575 37.28 15.17 28.62
N GLY A 576 37.63 16.31 29.18
CA GLY A 576 38.99 16.81 29.04
C GLY A 576 39.35 17.87 30.06
N ILE A 577 40.61 18.27 30.03
CA ILE A 577 41.14 19.36 30.85
C ILE A 577 40.95 20.66 30.10
N VAL A 578 40.48 21.70 30.80
CA VAL A 578 40.47 23.06 30.25
C VAL A 578 41.91 23.57 30.16
N VAL A 579 42.48 23.60 28.97
CA VAL A 579 43.87 24.03 28.75
C VAL A 579 43.99 25.54 28.47
N ASN A 580 42.90 26.19 28.08
CA ASN A 580 42.90 27.62 27.78
C ASN A 580 41.54 28.27 28.06
N LEU A 581 41.56 29.49 28.59
CA LEU A 581 40.43 30.41 28.63
C LEU A 581 40.73 31.58 27.71
N SER A 582 39.90 31.80 26.68
CA SER A 582 40.16 32.87 25.70
C SER A 582 39.92 34.25 26.31
N GLN A 583 41.00 34.97 26.62
CA GLN A 583 40.98 36.30 27.25
C GLN A 583 41.02 37.46 26.24
N THR A 584 40.65 37.23 24.98
CA THR A 584 40.75 38.24 23.91
C THR A 584 39.45 38.96 23.62
N THR A 585 38.36 38.61 24.32
CA THR A 585 37.02 39.14 24.08
C THR A 585 36.28 39.45 25.37
N THR A 586 35.35 40.40 25.30
CA THR A 586 34.39 40.64 26.38
C THR A 586 33.51 39.40 26.60
N PRO A 587 33.39 38.88 27.83
CA PRO A 587 32.65 37.65 28.12
C PRO A 587 31.13 37.86 28.17
N ILE A 588 30.62 39.03 27.79
CA ILE A 588 29.20 39.34 27.83
C ILE A 588 28.75 40.03 26.54
N TYR A 589 27.47 39.94 26.25
CA TYR A 589 26.78 40.81 25.29
C TYR A 589 25.48 41.30 25.87
N GLN A 590 25.06 42.50 25.45
CA GLN A 590 23.79 43.08 25.83
C GLN A 590 22.66 42.43 25.01
N ALA A 591 21.63 41.90 25.68
CA ALA A 591 20.52 41.19 25.08
C ALA A 591 19.18 41.90 25.32
N CYS A 592 18.27 41.74 24.36
CA CYS A 592 16.90 42.24 24.45
C CYS A 592 16.09 41.43 25.50
N PRO A 593 15.45 42.06 26.50
CA PRO A 593 14.65 41.34 27.51
C PRO A 593 13.48 40.56 26.91
N SER A 594 12.87 41.08 25.83
CA SER A 594 11.66 40.49 25.24
C SER A 594 11.95 39.33 24.28
N CYS A 595 13.00 39.44 23.45
CA CYS A 595 13.31 38.42 22.44
C CYS A 595 14.68 37.78 22.56
N SER A 596 15.48 38.12 23.58
CA SER A 596 16.80 37.55 23.86
C SER A 596 17.89 37.75 22.78
N LYS A 597 17.61 38.52 21.72
CA LYS A 597 18.59 38.81 20.66
C LYS A 597 19.63 39.82 21.12
N LYS A 598 20.85 39.69 20.61
CA LYS A 598 21.95 40.65 20.80
C LYS A 598 21.52 42.05 20.34
N LEU A 599 21.84 43.05 21.14
CA LEU A 599 21.55 44.46 20.89
C LEU A 599 22.71 45.14 20.17
N GLU A 600 22.38 46.14 19.37
CA GLU A 600 23.34 47.08 18.79
C GLU A 600 23.34 48.34 19.65
N GLU A 601 24.54 48.77 20.06
CA GLU A 601 24.74 49.99 20.83
C GLU A 601 24.83 51.17 19.86
N THR A 602 24.04 52.21 20.12
CA THR A 602 24.05 53.47 19.37
C THR A 602 24.14 54.66 20.34
N ASP A 603 24.38 55.85 19.80
CA ASP A 603 24.49 57.09 20.61
C ASP A 603 23.21 57.37 21.43
N ASP A 604 22.05 56.83 21.03
CA ASP A 604 20.73 57.02 21.66
C ASP A 604 20.27 55.83 22.54
N GLY A 605 21.16 54.86 22.81
CA GLY A 605 20.89 53.68 23.65
C GLY A 605 21.04 52.35 22.89
N TYR A 606 20.25 51.34 23.25
CA TYR A 606 20.32 50.02 22.61
C TYR A 606 19.17 49.80 21.64
N ILE A 607 19.47 49.25 20.46
CA ILE A 607 18.48 48.90 19.44
C ILE A 607 18.46 47.39 19.22
N CYS A 608 17.25 46.82 19.29
CA CYS A 608 16.96 45.46 18.87
C CYS A 608 16.37 45.46 17.45
N LYS A 609 16.98 44.71 16.52
CA LYS A 609 16.47 44.56 15.14
C LYS A 609 15.03 44.04 15.04
N SER A 610 14.50 43.41 16.09
CA SER A 610 13.16 42.85 16.11
C SER A 610 12.17 43.62 16.98
N CYS A 611 12.63 44.28 18.04
CA CYS A 611 11.75 44.91 19.04
C CYS A 611 11.88 46.44 19.08
N GLY A 612 12.79 47.01 18.30
CA GLY A 612 13.06 48.45 18.32
C GLY A 612 13.94 48.86 19.49
N LYS A 613 13.71 50.07 20.02
CA LYS A 613 14.52 50.67 21.08
C LYS A 613 14.35 49.95 22.42
N ILE A 614 15.46 49.71 23.11
CA ILE A 614 15.52 49.01 24.40
C ILE A 614 16.19 49.92 25.43
N ASP A 615 15.46 50.25 26.50
CA ASP A 615 15.95 51.13 27.56
C ASP A 615 16.78 50.40 28.62
N LYS A 616 16.47 49.12 28.87
CA LYS A 616 17.15 48.27 29.86
C LYS A 616 17.63 46.98 29.19
N PRO A 617 18.89 46.92 28.75
CA PRO A 617 19.45 45.68 28.23
C PRO A 617 19.73 44.68 29.37
N GLU A 618 19.72 43.39 29.05
CA GLU A 618 20.12 42.32 29.96
C GLU A 618 21.48 41.75 29.53
N PRO A 619 22.54 41.83 30.35
CA PRO A 619 23.83 41.24 30.01
C PRO A 619 23.70 39.71 30.00
N ARG A 620 24.35 39.07 29.03
CA ARG A 620 24.40 37.61 28.91
C ARG A 620 25.82 37.12 28.67
N MET A 621 26.20 36.08 29.41
CA MET A 621 27.52 35.47 29.32
C MET A 621 27.75 34.79 27.96
N LEU A 622 28.93 35.01 27.39
CA LEU A 622 29.45 34.42 26.16
C LEU A 622 30.98 34.48 26.17
N TYR A 623 31.65 33.34 26.35
CA TYR A 623 33.10 33.24 26.18
C TYR A 623 33.51 31.85 25.69
N LYS A 624 34.79 31.68 25.35
CA LYS A 624 35.33 30.42 24.82
C LYS A 624 36.43 29.87 25.70
N ILE A 625 36.46 28.54 25.81
CA ILE A 625 37.57 27.77 26.40
C ILE A 625 38.12 26.79 25.37
N THR A 626 39.32 26.27 25.60
CA THR A 626 39.86 25.11 24.88
C THR A 626 39.93 23.93 25.85
N VAL A 627 39.36 22.81 25.44
CA VAL A 627 39.40 21.55 26.18
C VAL A 627 40.29 20.57 25.41
N ASP A 628 41.13 19.83 26.13
CA ASP A 628 42.04 18.81 25.61
C ASP A 628 41.84 17.50 26.38
N ASP A 629 41.69 16.40 25.65
CA ASP A 629 41.48 15.05 26.20
C ASP A 629 42.62 14.07 25.89
N GLY A 630 43.72 14.57 25.32
CA GLY A 630 44.86 13.77 24.86
C GLY A 630 44.71 13.18 23.46
N SER A 631 43.48 13.09 22.91
CA SER A 631 43.25 12.71 21.51
C SER A 631 43.24 13.93 20.57
N GLY A 632 42.88 15.09 21.11
CA GLY A 632 42.85 16.35 20.40
C GLY A 632 42.45 17.51 21.30
N SER A 633 42.32 18.70 20.71
CA SER A 633 41.81 19.89 21.40
C SER A 633 40.69 20.54 20.63
N ILE A 634 39.67 21.02 21.34
CA ILE A 634 38.50 21.66 20.75
C ILE A 634 38.13 22.94 21.50
N ARG A 635 37.70 23.96 20.74
CA ARG A 635 37.15 25.18 21.33
C ARG A 635 35.71 24.96 21.73
N VAL A 636 35.40 25.22 22.99
CA VAL A 636 34.04 25.16 23.53
C VAL A 636 33.54 26.58 23.75
N THR A 637 32.39 26.91 23.17
CA THR A 637 31.68 28.18 23.41
C THR A 637 30.64 27.99 24.49
N LEU A 638 30.71 28.83 25.54
CA LEU A 638 29.85 28.79 26.71
C LEU A 638 28.86 29.95 26.67
N PHE A 639 27.60 29.69 27.00
CA PHE A 639 26.51 30.66 26.94
C PHE A 639 25.75 30.73 28.26
N GLY A 640 25.34 31.94 28.65
CA GLY A 640 24.45 32.18 29.78
C GLY A 640 24.88 31.44 31.05
N LYS A 641 23.96 30.71 31.68
CA LYS A 641 24.16 30.04 32.97
C LYS A 641 25.33 29.05 32.97
N VAL A 642 25.55 28.33 31.88
CA VAL A 642 26.68 27.38 31.74
C VAL A 642 28.01 28.12 31.85
N GLY A 643 28.12 29.29 31.22
CA GLY A 643 29.30 30.14 31.34
C GLY A 643 29.43 30.78 32.72
N GLU A 644 28.32 31.21 33.32
CA GLU A 644 28.34 31.80 34.67
C GLU A 644 28.80 30.81 35.74
N GLU A 645 28.34 29.55 35.68
CA GLU A 645 28.76 28.50 36.60
C GLU A 645 30.24 28.18 36.46
N LEU A 646 30.74 27.98 35.23
CA LEU A 646 32.15 27.63 35.04
C LEU A 646 33.07 28.79 35.41
N LEU A 647 32.72 30.03 35.03
CA LEU A 647 33.49 31.23 35.39
C LEU A 647 33.37 31.57 36.88
N GLN A 648 32.34 31.05 37.56
CA GLN A 648 31.96 31.42 38.93
C GLN A 648 31.74 32.93 39.07
N MET A 649 31.01 33.50 38.11
CA MET A 649 30.65 34.91 38.04
C MET A 649 29.41 35.09 37.17
N THR A 650 28.44 35.86 37.62
CA THR A 650 27.22 36.16 36.86
C THR A 650 27.49 37.14 35.72
N ALA A 651 26.61 37.17 34.71
CA ALA A 651 26.73 38.14 33.62
C ALA A 651 26.56 39.59 34.12
N GLU A 652 25.74 39.83 35.15
CA GLU A 652 25.61 41.15 35.77
C GLU A 652 26.90 41.58 36.48
N GLU A 653 27.53 40.70 37.26
CA GLU A 653 28.80 41.00 37.93
C GLU A 653 29.92 41.29 36.93
N ALA A 654 29.99 40.51 35.83
CA ALA A 654 30.93 40.75 34.76
C ALA A 654 30.69 42.11 34.09
N ASP A 655 29.45 42.49 33.81
CA ASP A 655 29.07 43.79 33.24
C ASP A 655 29.48 44.96 34.15
N GLU A 656 29.23 44.85 35.46
CA GLU A 656 29.67 45.84 36.43
C GLU A 656 31.19 45.98 36.47
N MET A 657 31.92 44.86 36.43
CA MET A 657 33.38 44.85 36.45
C MET A 657 33.96 45.52 35.19
N ILE A 658 33.37 45.27 34.02
CA ILE A 658 33.77 45.91 32.77
C ILE A 658 33.52 47.41 32.84
N LYS A 659 32.34 47.85 33.35
CA LYS A 659 32.01 49.27 33.53
C LYS A 659 32.96 49.98 34.50
N LYS A 660 33.41 49.31 35.57
CA LYS A 660 34.34 49.87 36.56
C LYS A 660 35.78 49.93 36.05
N SER A 661 36.23 48.89 35.35
CA SER A 661 37.63 48.76 34.90
C SER A 661 37.91 49.41 33.54
N GLY A 662 36.88 49.57 32.70
CA GLY A 662 37.00 50.01 31.30
C GLY A 662 37.62 48.95 30.37
N LYS A 663 37.86 47.73 30.85
CA LYS A 663 38.49 46.64 30.10
C LYS A 663 37.52 45.48 29.93
N GLY A 664 37.26 45.09 28.68
CA GLY A 664 36.26 44.06 28.36
C GLY A 664 36.66 42.66 28.84
N GLU A 665 37.95 42.36 28.80
CA GLU A 665 38.55 41.07 29.12
C GLU A 665 38.76 40.84 30.62
N GLN A 666 38.61 41.87 31.45
CA GLN A 666 38.93 41.82 32.88
C GLN A 666 38.26 40.65 33.64
N PRO A 667 36.95 40.35 33.43
CA PRO A 667 36.32 39.24 34.15
C PRO A 667 36.92 37.87 33.82
N LEU A 668 37.46 37.70 32.60
CA LEU A 668 38.13 36.46 32.19
C LEU A 668 39.54 36.34 32.76
N ILE A 669 40.22 37.47 32.99
CA ILE A 669 41.55 37.49 33.60
C ILE A 669 41.46 37.16 35.10
N GLU A 670 40.52 37.79 35.81
CA GLU A 670 40.38 37.63 37.27
C GLU A 670 39.89 36.24 37.69
N ASN A 671 39.18 35.53 36.81
CA ASN A 671 38.63 34.21 37.11
C ASN A 671 39.33 33.08 36.33
N ALA A 672 40.48 33.35 35.70
CA ALA A 672 41.18 32.38 34.87
C ALA A 672 41.63 31.14 35.64
N ASP A 673 42.12 31.34 36.87
CA ASP A 673 42.60 30.31 37.79
C ASP A 673 41.49 29.35 38.26
N LYS A 674 40.23 29.80 38.24
CA LYS A 674 39.07 28.97 38.58
C LYS A 674 38.70 28.00 37.46
N VAL A 675 38.99 28.38 36.21
CA VAL A 675 38.57 27.70 34.98
C VAL A 675 39.68 26.80 34.41
N VAL A 676 40.88 27.34 34.23
CA VAL A 676 42.00 26.63 33.59
C VAL A 676 42.49 25.51 34.50
N GLY A 677 42.77 24.35 33.93
CA GLY A 677 43.21 23.14 34.63
C GLY A 677 42.08 22.28 35.22
N ARG A 678 40.81 22.70 35.09
CA ARG A 678 39.67 21.89 35.53
C ARG A 678 39.44 20.72 34.59
N TYR A 679 39.23 19.55 35.16
CA TYR A 679 38.80 18.36 34.42
C TYR A 679 37.27 18.36 34.34
N ILE A 680 36.73 18.48 33.13
CA ILE A 680 35.30 18.68 32.90
C ILE A 680 34.78 17.73 31.84
N ALA A 681 33.55 17.30 32.04
CA ALA A 681 32.72 16.63 31.05
C ALA A 681 31.76 17.68 30.47
N VAL A 682 31.87 17.96 29.17
CA VAL A 682 31.04 18.98 28.50
C VAL A 682 30.17 18.30 27.47
N ASN A 683 28.86 18.53 27.55
CA ASN A 683 27.93 18.17 26.50
C ASN A 683 27.59 19.39 25.64
N GLY A 684 27.58 19.22 24.33
CA GLY A 684 27.36 20.34 23.43
C GLY A 684 27.23 19.93 21.98
N ARG A 685 26.77 20.86 21.16
CA ARG A 685 26.55 20.65 19.73
C ARG A 685 27.79 21.02 18.93
N VAL A 686 28.25 20.11 18.08
CA VAL A 686 29.38 20.34 17.18
C VAL A 686 28.98 21.33 16.08
N LYS A 687 29.82 22.34 15.86
CA LYS A 687 29.68 23.36 14.82
C LYS A 687 30.95 23.41 13.98
N LYS A 688 30.82 23.29 12.66
CA LYS A 688 31.93 23.54 11.76
C LYS A 688 32.15 25.04 11.61
N PHE A 689 33.38 25.49 11.83
CA PHE A 689 33.81 26.86 11.61
C PHE A 689 35.08 26.87 10.76
N ARG A 690 34.89 27.22 9.47
CA ARG A 690 35.91 27.08 8.42
C ARG A 690 36.41 25.62 8.37
N ASP A 691 37.70 25.41 8.62
CA ASP A 691 38.36 24.10 8.56
C ASP A 691 38.51 23.45 9.94
N SER A 692 37.81 23.95 10.97
CA SER A 692 37.88 23.44 12.35
C SER A 692 36.50 23.24 12.96
N PHE A 693 36.40 22.35 13.94
CA PHE A 693 35.18 22.17 14.72
C PHE A 693 35.25 22.95 16.04
N ASP A 694 34.15 23.60 16.40
CA ASP A 694 33.89 24.19 17.71
C ASP A 694 32.74 23.41 18.37
N LEU A 695 32.74 23.31 19.69
CA LEU A 695 31.62 22.77 20.47
C LEU A 695 30.81 23.91 21.07
N SER A 696 29.49 23.90 20.89
CA SER A 696 28.57 24.83 21.55
C SER A 696 28.00 24.15 22.79
N ALA A 697 28.49 24.52 23.98
CA ALA A 697 28.10 23.85 25.22
C ALA A 697 26.62 24.05 25.54
N ASN A 698 25.96 22.96 25.91
CA ASN A 698 24.62 22.93 26.46
C ASN A 698 24.65 22.75 28.00
N GLY A 699 25.69 22.08 28.51
CA GLY A 699 25.95 21.91 29.93
C GLY A 699 27.34 21.31 30.18
N PHE A 700 27.75 21.29 31.44
CA PHE A 700 28.98 20.61 31.87
C PHE A 700 28.84 20.06 33.29
N GLU A 701 29.70 19.12 33.63
CA GLU A 701 29.95 18.68 35.01
C GLU A 701 31.46 18.62 35.26
N PHE A 702 31.88 18.77 36.51
CA PHE A 702 33.26 18.46 36.89
C PHE A 702 33.43 16.95 36.88
N ALA A 703 34.37 16.48 36.05
CA ALA A 703 34.55 15.05 35.86
C ALA A 703 35.19 14.41 37.11
N ASP A 704 34.55 13.36 37.63
CA ASP A 704 35.06 12.55 38.73
C ASP A 704 36.02 11.47 38.16
N PRO A 705 37.32 11.52 38.48
CA PRO A 705 38.30 10.56 37.98
C PRO A 705 37.93 9.11 38.29
N VAL A 706 37.28 8.84 39.44
CA VAL A 706 36.93 7.47 39.84
C VAL A 706 35.81 6.92 38.96
N ARG A 707 34.79 7.74 38.65
CA ARG A 707 33.72 7.38 37.72
C ARG A 707 34.27 7.15 36.32
N GLU A 708 35.19 8.00 35.88
CA GLU A 708 35.77 7.90 34.54
C GLU A 708 36.62 6.64 34.36
N ILE A 709 37.44 6.27 35.35
CA ILE A 709 38.19 5.02 35.34
C ILE A 709 37.26 3.81 35.25
N LYS A 710 36.13 3.83 35.98
CA LYS A 710 35.15 2.73 35.93
C LYS A 710 34.54 2.61 34.53
N ARG A 711 34.13 3.72 33.93
CA ARG A 711 33.58 3.79 32.57
C ARG A 711 34.56 3.22 31.54
N MET A 712 35.82 3.69 31.55
CA MET A 712 36.85 3.23 30.62
C MET A 712 37.13 1.73 30.78
N LYS A 713 37.09 1.21 32.02
CA LYS A 713 37.26 -0.22 32.27
C LYS A 713 36.13 -1.07 31.66
N GLU A 714 34.88 -0.63 31.79
CA GLU A 714 33.73 -1.30 31.19
C GLU A 714 33.80 -1.29 29.66
N GLU A 715 34.27 -0.19 29.07
CA GLU A 715 34.48 -0.04 27.63
C GLU A 715 35.59 -0.97 27.10
N ILE A 716 36.76 -0.99 27.76
CA ILE A 716 37.85 -1.92 27.43
C ILE A 716 37.40 -3.38 27.56
N GLN A 717 36.60 -3.72 28.59
CA GLN A 717 36.10 -5.08 28.76
C GLN A 717 35.17 -5.51 27.61
N LYS A 718 34.36 -4.59 27.09
CA LYS A 718 33.50 -4.87 25.91
C LYS A 718 34.31 -5.09 24.63
N GLU A 719 35.44 -4.42 24.49
CA GLU A 719 36.30 -4.58 23.30
C GLU A 719 37.21 -5.81 23.36
N VAL A 720 37.60 -6.24 24.56
CA VAL A 720 38.60 -7.31 24.74
C VAL A 720 37.97 -8.70 24.91
N GLY A 721 36.67 -8.80 25.23
CA GLY A 721 35.94 -10.07 25.39
C GLY A 721 36.09 -10.69 26.77
#